data_AF-A0AAP0H9X6-F1
#
_entry.id   AF-A0AAP0H9X6-F1
#
_cell.length_a   1.000
_cell.length_b   1.000
_cell.length_c   1.000
_cell.angle_alpha   90.00
_cell.angle_beta   90.00
_cell.angle_gamma   90.00
#
_symmetry.space_group_name_H-M   'P 1'
#
loop_
_entity.id
_entity.type
_entity.pdbx_description
1 polymer ?
#
loop_
_entity_poly.entity_id
_entity_poly.type
_entity_poly.pdbx_seq_one_letter_code
_entity_poly.pdbx_strand_id
1 'polypeptide(L)'
;MEETLMDAIETNNNKTSDSDSGSDSESDDEAQTALELQTLATELSSNPANYDAHVQYITALRKQGDLDKLRLAREAMNELFPLTPAMWQRWADDEISLISSAGNEGAISGIEKLYERGVADYLSVSLWCDYVKFVQKYDSSVHEFSPTGISKARDLFEHALIACGLHVAEGSKLWESYISFEEAVLNSMDEKDSESREKQVQRIRNIFHRHLSIPHGDMMSTLLTYKVWESKHGSSLDVNSSSTDGISPHVASAYQKALDMLSVRADFEEKIVGSDVPDTERLQSFMAYLKFEQSSGDPARVKTLYERAITEFPISGDLWIDYTNYLNKTLKADKTLRGIFNRATRNCPWVGELWVRFMLYVERSGGSEKDLSDVFERSLQCTFSTIDEYVDVFLTRVDGLRRRMLFAKELDDGLDFSLIRNTFQRACDYLSPQLKNTSNLLQIYNYWARLESNLGKDITAARGVWESLLKNSGSMFEAWQGYISMETELGHINEARSLYKRCYSKRFSGTGSEDICNSWVRFEREFGTLEDFDHALQKVSPRLQELQFFKLQQESKNIVSSTDHKEGPAKKSKGEKRKSSSDAPNEESPAKRQKAKAHNKGAVKPNKVENTITPTDPAAHVEDDVKTKDPIPEKFKQYTDQCTAFVSNLNLKANSEDIRGFFSDVGGVGAIRILLDKFTKKSRGLAYVDFCDDTHLEAAVAKNKQMLLGKKLSIARSDPKGKRKGPGAAGHKTSNTERQGEDGKVKLKGRNTFAVPRALGWSKPASSSSSGADGGEEKPKSNEELRKLLLNKT
;
A
#
# COMPACT_ATOMS: atom_id res chain seq x y z
N MET A 1 35.99 -7.46 -85.54
CA MET A 1 35.65 -8.03 -84.23
C MET A 1 36.38 -7.19 -83.19
N GLU A 2 36.06 -5.90 -83.05
CA GLU A 2 34.76 -5.26 -82.72
C GLU A 2 34.41 -5.52 -81.24
N GLU A 3 34.09 -4.52 -80.41
CA GLU A 3 33.85 -3.09 -80.67
C GLU A 3 34.24 -2.19 -79.47
N THR A 4 34.38 -0.88 -79.67
CA THR A 4 34.74 0.12 -78.62
C THR A 4 34.38 1.54 -79.10
N LEU A 5 34.08 2.48 -78.18
CA LEU A 5 33.59 3.87 -78.45
C LEU A 5 32.18 3.87 -79.11
N MET A 6 31.38 4.94 -79.18
CA MET A 6 31.39 6.34 -78.68
C MET A 6 29.90 6.71 -78.35
N ASP A 7 29.41 7.85 -77.86
CA ASP A 7 29.77 9.28 -77.79
C ASP A 7 29.35 9.85 -76.39
N ALA A 8 29.82 10.97 -75.83
CA ALA A 8 30.30 12.27 -76.33
C ALA A 8 29.21 13.35 -76.55
N ILE A 9 29.25 14.39 -75.71
CA ILE A 9 28.82 15.81 -75.81
C ILE A 9 29.16 16.38 -74.43
N GLU A 10 30.38 16.87 -74.24
CA GLU A 10 30.80 18.28 -74.43
C GLU A 10 30.33 19.22 -73.32
N THR A 11 31.25 20.08 -72.88
CA THR A 11 31.14 20.92 -71.70
C THR A 11 31.21 22.40 -72.06
N ASN A 12 30.99 23.24 -71.03
CA ASN A 12 31.63 24.55 -70.87
C ASN A 12 30.98 25.76 -71.55
N ASN A 13 30.43 26.68 -70.74
CA ASN A 13 30.89 28.07 -70.81
C ASN A 13 30.69 28.85 -69.50
N ASN A 14 31.40 29.98 -69.38
CA ASN A 14 31.67 30.71 -68.15
C ASN A 14 30.64 31.80 -67.77
N LYS A 15 30.48 32.02 -66.46
CA LYS A 15 30.29 33.31 -65.75
C LYS A 15 29.17 34.29 -66.17
N THR A 16 28.30 34.56 -65.20
CA THR A 16 28.01 35.93 -64.72
C THR A 16 27.93 35.92 -63.19
N SER A 17 28.01 37.08 -62.54
CA SER A 17 28.10 37.25 -61.08
C SER A 17 26.90 38.00 -60.51
N ASP A 18 26.31 37.44 -59.45
CA ASP A 18 25.48 38.05 -58.41
C ASP A 18 25.34 36.98 -57.31
N SER A 19 25.15 37.22 -56.01
CA SER A 19 25.46 38.33 -55.08
C SER A 19 25.25 37.74 -53.67
N ASP A 20 25.87 38.27 -52.61
CA ASP A 20 25.73 37.68 -51.26
C ASP A 20 24.27 37.68 -50.75
N SER A 21 23.79 36.51 -50.30
CA SER A 21 22.67 36.36 -49.35
C SER A 21 22.54 34.89 -48.94
N GLY A 22 23.22 34.47 -47.87
CA GLY A 22 23.18 33.08 -47.38
C GLY A 22 23.68 32.86 -45.95
N SER A 23 23.72 33.92 -45.11
CA SER A 23 24.34 33.86 -43.78
C SER A 23 23.36 34.07 -42.61
N ASP A 24 22.15 34.57 -42.84
CA ASP A 24 21.25 34.97 -41.74
C ASP A 24 20.50 33.78 -41.13
N SER A 25 20.21 32.74 -41.92
CA SER A 25 19.28 31.66 -41.52
C SER A 25 19.75 30.79 -40.36
N GLU A 26 21.05 30.58 -40.17
CA GLU A 26 21.56 29.83 -39.01
C GLU A 26 21.55 30.69 -37.74
N SER A 27 21.68 32.02 -37.88
CA SER A 27 21.74 32.95 -36.73
C SER A 27 20.39 33.12 -36.02
N ASP A 28 19.27 33.09 -36.76
CA ASP A 28 17.92 33.13 -36.18
C ASP A 28 17.60 31.83 -35.41
N ASP A 29 18.00 30.66 -35.91
CA ASP A 29 17.79 29.37 -35.22
C ASP A 29 18.68 29.24 -33.96
N GLU A 30 19.93 29.72 -33.99
CA GLU A 30 20.77 29.81 -32.79
C GLU A 30 20.20 30.79 -31.75
N ALA A 31 19.70 31.95 -32.17
CA ALA A 31 19.07 32.92 -31.28
C ALA A 31 17.76 32.38 -30.66
N GLN A 32 16.93 31.71 -31.46
CA GLN A 32 15.67 31.13 -31.01
C GLN A 32 15.89 29.95 -30.04
N THR A 33 16.87 29.09 -30.29
CA THR A 33 17.22 27.99 -29.35
C THR A 33 17.89 28.49 -28.07
N ALA A 34 18.68 29.57 -28.12
CA ALA A 34 19.20 30.22 -26.92
C ALA A 34 18.09 30.83 -26.05
N LEU A 35 17.05 31.42 -26.67
CA LEU A 35 15.87 31.95 -25.96
C LEU A 35 15.00 30.83 -25.37
N GLU A 36 14.82 29.72 -26.08
CA GLU A 36 14.15 28.51 -25.58
C GLU A 36 14.88 27.96 -24.33
N LEU A 37 16.21 27.81 -24.40
CA LEU A 37 17.05 27.37 -23.29
C LEU A 37 16.97 28.32 -22.09
N GLN A 38 16.99 29.63 -22.30
CA GLN A 38 16.82 30.61 -21.21
C GLN A 38 15.44 30.48 -20.55
N THR A 39 14.39 30.30 -21.35
CA THR A 39 13.01 30.15 -20.87
C THR A 39 12.87 28.89 -20.02
N LEU A 40 13.31 27.73 -20.53
CA LEU A 40 13.30 26.46 -19.80
C LEU A 40 14.15 26.50 -18.52
N ALA A 41 15.32 27.16 -18.54
CA ALA A 41 16.13 27.35 -17.34
C ALA A 41 15.41 28.21 -16.28
N THR A 42 14.70 29.27 -16.69
CA THR A 42 13.88 30.04 -15.73
C THR A 42 12.70 29.24 -15.20
N GLU A 43 12.03 28.42 -16.02
CA GLU A 43 10.95 27.54 -15.56
C GLU A 43 11.47 26.54 -14.52
N LEU A 44 12.56 25.83 -14.81
CA LEU A 44 13.19 24.88 -13.89
C LEU A 44 13.69 25.55 -12.59
N SER A 45 14.12 26.81 -12.64
CA SER A 45 14.46 27.58 -11.43
C SER A 45 13.24 27.91 -10.56
N SER A 46 12.04 27.99 -11.15
CA SER A 46 10.77 28.26 -10.46
C SER A 46 10.05 27.00 -9.99
N ASN A 47 10.21 25.90 -10.73
CA ASN A 47 9.64 24.59 -10.43
C ASN A 47 10.62 23.46 -10.84
N PRO A 48 11.60 23.11 -9.98
CA PRO A 48 12.55 22.03 -10.26
C PRO A 48 11.89 20.66 -10.47
N ALA A 49 10.63 20.49 -10.01
CA ALA A 49 9.87 19.25 -10.14
C ALA A 49 9.11 19.11 -11.47
N ASN A 50 9.28 20.01 -12.46
CA ASN A 50 8.72 19.80 -13.80
C ASN A 50 9.59 18.83 -14.64
N TYR A 51 9.20 17.55 -14.65
CA TYR A 51 9.82 16.51 -15.46
C TYR A 51 9.90 16.85 -16.96
N ASP A 52 8.83 17.37 -17.55
CA ASP A 52 8.78 17.66 -18.99
C ASP A 52 9.72 18.81 -19.38
N ALA A 53 9.87 19.81 -18.51
CA ALA A 53 10.83 20.90 -18.71
C ALA A 53 12.29 20.40 -18.64
N HIS A 54 12.62 19.45 -17.75
CA HIS A 54 13.95 18.81 -17.74
C HIS A 54 14.22 18.05 -19.05
N VAL A 55 13.26 17.26 -19.53
CA VAL A 55 13.39 16.50 -20.79
C VAL A 55 13.59 17.44 -21.98
N GLN A 56 12.82 18.54 -22.05
CA GLN A 56 12.96 19.55 -23.10
C GLN A 56 14.30 20.27 -23.02
N TYR A 57 14.72 20.70 -21.83
CA TYR A 57 15.99 21.41 -21.60
C TYR A 57 17.21 20.56 -21.95
N ILE A 58 17.24 19.28 -21.52
CA ILE A 58 18.27 18.31 -21.90
C ILE A 58 18.28 18.07 -23.42
N THR A 59 17.11 18.03 -24.06
CA THR A 59 17.00 17.86 -25.52
C THR A 59 17.52 19.09 -26.28
N ALA A 60 17.23 20.30 -25.82
CA ALA A 60 17.74 21.54 -26.40
C ALA A 60 19.26 21.70 -26.21
N LEU A 61 19.78 21.42 -25.01
CA LEU A 61 21.24 21.46 -24.75
C LEU A 61 22.00 20.45 -25.63
N ARG A 62 21.43 19.26 -25.85
CA ARG A 62 22.03 18.25 -26.75
C ARG A 62 22.01 18.67 -28.23
N LYS A 63 21.08 19.52 -28.66
CA LYS A 63 21.13 20.15 -30.00
C LYS A 63 22.22 21.22 -30.09
N GLN A 64 22.36 22.06 -29.04
CA GLN A 64 23.36 23.13 -28.99
C GLN A 64 24.81 22.59 -28.87
N GLY A 65 24.99 21.38 -28.35
CA GLY A 65 26.31 20.76 -28.18
C GLY A 65 27.09 21.25 -26.94
N ASP A 66 26.44 21.95 -26.01
CA ASP A 66 27.06 22.33 -24.74
C ASP A 66 27.09 21.13 -23.78
N LEU A 67 28.16 20.34 -23.89
CA LEU A 67 28.34 19.08 -23.17
C LEU A 67 28.38 19.24 -21.65
N ASP A 68 28.93 20.34 -21.13
CA ASP A 68 29.07 20.54 -19.69
C ASP A 68 27.76 21.03 -19.06
N LYS A 69 27.00 21.91 -19.73
CA LYS A 69 25.61 22.18 -19.32
C LYS A 69 24.75 20.93 -19.44
N LEU A 70 24.93 20.12 -20.49
CA LEU A 70 24.17 18.88 -20.71
C LEU A 70 24.40 17.86 -19.58
N ARG A 71 25.65 17.70 -19.12
CA ARG A 71 26.00 16.90 -17.94
C ARG A 71 25.31 17.41 -16.68
N LEU A 72 25.43 18.71 -16.39
CA LEU A 72 24.83 19.33 -15.20
C LEU A 72 23.30 19.21 -15.20
N ALA A 73 22.65 19.37 -16.36
CA ALA A 73 21.21 19.19 -16.50
C ALA A 73 20.78 17.72 -16.27
N ARG A 74 21.56 16.75 -16.76
CA ARG A 74 21.30 15.31 -16.55
C ARG A 74 21.48 14.89 -15.10
N GLU A 75 22.49 15.40 -14.42
CA GLU A 75 22.67 15.18 -12.97
C GLU A 75 21.52 15.80 -12.17
N ALA A 76 21.17 17.07 -12.42
CA ALA A 76 20.07 17.76 -11.74
C ALA A 76 18.71 17.09 -11.96
N MET A 77 18.46 16.53 -13.16
CA MET A 77 17.26 15.72 -13.40
C MET A 77 17.30 14.41 -12.60
N ASN A 78 18.45 13.73 -12.54
CA ASN A 78 18.58 12.44 -11.85
C ASN A 78 18.48 12.56 -10.32
N GLU A 79 18.97 13.65 -9.72
CA GLU A 79 18.80 13.89 -8.28
C GLU A 79 17.33 13.86 -7.84
N LEU A 80 16.42 14.27 -8.74
CA LEU A 80 14.98 14.29 -8.53
C LEU A 80 14.27 13.03 -9.05
N PHE A 81 14.60 12.57 -10.26
CA PHE A 81 13.85 11.55 -11.00
C PHE A 81 14.73 10.35 -11.41
N PRO A 82 14.30 9.10 -11.19
CA PRO A 82 14.96 7.93 -11.79
C PRO A 82 14.87 7.99 -13.32
N LEU A 83 16.00 7.90 -14.03
CA LEU A 83 15.99 8.05 -15.48
C LEU A 83 15.62 6.73 -16.17
N THR A 84 14.90 6.79 -17.29
CA THR A 84 14.55 5.58 -18.05
C THR A 84 15.81 4.92 -18.66
N PRO A 85 15.81 3.61 -18.94
CA PRO A 85 16.95 2.94 -19.56
C PRO A 85 17.41 3.59 -20.88
N ALA A 86 16.47 4.10 -21.69
CA ALA A 86 16.77 4.81 -22.93
C ALA A 86 17.40 6.21 -22.71
N MET A 87 17.19 6.84 -21.56
CA MET A 87 17.87 8.08 -21.18
C MET A 87 19.29 7.79 -20.69
N TRP A 88 19.46 6.71 -19.90
CA TRP A 88 20.77 6.21 -19.48
C TRP A 88 21.64 5.78 -20.67
N GLN A 89 21.10 5.02 -21.64
CA GLN A 89 21.78 4.67 -22.90
C GLN A 89 22.27 5.93 -23.64
N ARG A 90 21.37 6.89 -23.93
CA ARG A 90 21.75 8.13 -24.66
C ARG A 90 22.79 8.98 -23.93
N TRP A 91 22.83 8.96 -22.61
CA TRP A 91 23.87 9.65 -21.84
C TRP A 91 25.21 8.92 -21.99
N ALA A 92 25.23 7.59 -21.83
CA ALA A 92 26.43 6.81 -22.09
C ALA A 92 26.93 6.99 -23.53
N ASP A 93 26.05 6.91 -24.54
CA ASP A 93 26.40 7.13 -25.95
C ASP A 93 27.08 8.49 -26.20
N ASP A 94 26.55 9.56 -25.58
CA ASP A 94 27.15 10.90 -25.69
C ASP A 94 28.54 10.95 -25.04
N GLU A 95 28.72 10.43 -23.81
CA GLU A 95 30.03 10.40 -23.15
C GLU A 95 31.03 9.51 -23.88
N ILE A 96 30.57 8.39 -24.45
CA ILE A 96 31.36 7.48 -25.30
C ILE A 96 31.87 8.20 -26.55
N SER A 97 31.07 9.10 -27.14
CA SER A 97 31.48 9.89 -28.32
C SER A 97 32.67 10.82 -28.04
N LEU A 98 32.93 11.14 -26.76
CA LEU A 98 34.05 11.99 -26.31
C LEU A 98 35.33 11.20 -26.01
N ILE A 99 35.29 9.86 -26.08
CA ILE A 99 36.48 9.01 -25.93
C ILE A 99 37.36 9.16 -27.18
N SER A 100 38.27 10.13 -27.15
CA SER A 100 39.42 10.17 -28.04
C SER A 100 40.27 8.90 -27.89
N SER A 101 40.82 8.40 -29.00
CA SER A 101 41.42 7.06 -29.13
C SER A 101 42.75 6.82 -28.40
N ALA A 102 43.12 7.64 -27.41
CA ALA A 102 44.35 7.51 -26.65
C ALA A 102 44.17 7.92 -25.17
N GLY A 103 44.47 6.98 -24.26
CA GLY A 103 44.88 7.29 -22.88
C GLY A 103 43.81 7.77 -21.88
N ASN A 104 42.53 7.43 -22.09
CA ASN A 104 41.41 8.04 -21.34
C ASN A 104 40.77 7.13 -20.26
N GLU A 105 41.57 6.39 -19.50
CA GLU A 105 41.11 5.45 -18.44
C GLU A 105 40.14 6.08 -17.43
N GLY A 106 40.37 7.35 -17.06
CA GLY A 106 39.50 8.10 -16.14
C GLY A 106 38.10 8.35 -16.72
N ALA A 107 37.98 8.58 -18.03
CA ALA A 107 36.70 8.72 -18.71
C ALA A 107 35.98 7.38 -18.82
N ILE A 108 36.71 6.30 -19.12
CA ILE A 108 36.18 4.93 -19.14
C ILE A 108 35.57 4.58 -17.77
N SER A 109 36.32 4.78 -16.68
CA SER A 109 35.82 4.55 -15.31
C SER A 109 34.66 5.48 -14.90
N GLY A 110 34.53 6.65 -15.53
CA GLY A 110 33.35 7.53 -15.38
C GLY A 110 32.11 6.92 -16.03
N ILE A 111 32.25 6.35 -17.22
CA ILE A 111 31.16 5.72 -17.98
C ILE A 111 30.76 4.37 -17.38
N GLU A 112 31.69 3.59 -16.83
CA GLU A 112 31.34 2.38 -16.05
C GLU A 112 30.42 2.72 -14.87
N LYS A 113 30.75 3.76 -14.10
CA LYS A 113 29.90 4.26 -13.00
C LYS A 113 28.57 4.82 -13.50
N LEU A 114 28.51 5.33 -14.74
CA LEU A 114 27.28 5.80 -15.35
C LEU A 114 26.34 4.62 -15.66
N TYR A 115 26.86 3.54 -16.23
CA TYR A 115 26.11 2.30 -16.42
C TYR A 115 25.70 1.66 -15.09
N GLU A 116 26.58 1.61 -14.09
CA GLU A 116 26.26 1.10 -12.74
C GLU A 116 25.08 1.83 -12.09
N ARG A 117 24.98 3.16 -12.27
CA ARG A 117 23.82 3.95 -11.83
C ARG A 117 22.57 3.59 -12.62
N GLY A 118 22.68 3.48 -13.95
CA GLY A 118 21.55 3.16 -14.82
C GLY A 118 20.92 1.79 -14.56
N VAL A 119 21.73 0.74 -14.38
CA VAL A 119 21.24 -0.61 -14.06
C VAL A 119 20.72 -0.75 -12.62
N ALA A 120 20.97 0.24 -11.77
CA ALA A 120 20.42 0.31 -10.42
C ALA A 120 19.06 1.03 -10.33
N ASP A 121 18.74 1.94 -11.26
CA ASP A 121 17.42 2.58 -11.36
C ASP A 121 16.35 1.58 -11.84
N TYR A 122 16.62 0.83 -12.92
CA TYR A 122 15.65 -0.09 -13.56
C TYR A 122 16.28 -1.36 -14.10
N LEU A 123 15.48 -2.44 -14.13
CA LEU A 123 15.83 -3.66 -14.83
C LEU A 123 15.64 -3.47 -16.34
N SER A 124 16.73 -3.51 -17.09
CA SER A 124 16.74 -3.41 -18.56
C SER A 124 17.80 -4.33 -19.15
N VAL A 125 17.39 -5.30 -19.97
CA VAL A 125 18.34 -6.22 -20.61
C VAL A 125 19.18 -5.50 -21.66
N SER A 126 18.61 -4.53 -22.40
CA SER A 126 19.36 -3.73 -23.37
C SER A 126 20.49 -2.93 -22.71
N LEU A 127 20.22 -2.24 -21.59
CA LEU A 127 21.23 -1.44 -20.89
C LEU A 127 22.38 -2.31 -20.34
N TRP A 128 22.08 -3.52 -19.84
CA TRP A 128 23.11 -4.49 -19.44
C TRP A 128 23.93 -4.99 -20.63
N CYS A 129 23.28 -5.34 -21.75
CA CYS A 129 23.98 -5.74 -22.98
C CYS A 129 24.89 -4.62 -23.51
N ASP A 130 24.48 -3.36 -23.41
CA ASP A 130 25.26 -2.22 -23.88
C ASP A 130 26.43 -1.89 -22.94
N TYR A 131 26.24 -2.00 -21.62
CA TYR A 131 27.33 -1.93 -20.64
C TYR A 131 28.41 -3.00 -20.89
N VAL A 132 27.99 -4.25 -21.10
CA VAL A 132 28.90 -5.36 -21.44
C VAL A 132 29.69 -5.05 -22.73
N LYS A 133 29.03 -4.63 -23.80
CA LYS A 133 29.70 -4.25 -25.07
C LYS A 133 30.67 -3.08 -24.88
N PHE A 134 30.30 -2.09 -24.07
CA PHE A 134 31.17 -0.95 -23.74
C PHE A 134 32.46 -1.43 -23.08
N VAL A 135 32.36 -2.24 -22.01
CA VAL A 135 33.53 -2.78 -21.30
C VAL A 135 34.38 -3.65 -22.23
N GLN A 136 33.77 -4.52 -23.04
CA GLN A 136 34.49 -5.34 -24.02
C GLN A 136 35.23 -4.54 -25.10
N LYS A 137 34.73 -3.35 -25.46
CA LYS A 137 35.30 -2.52 -26.54
C LYS A 137 36.36 -1.54 -26.04
N TYR A 138 36.20 -0.97 -24.85
CA TYR A 138 37.01 0.16 -24.38
C TYR A 138 37.92 -0.16 -23.18
N ASP A 139 37.66 -1.20 -22.39
CA ASP A 139 38.63 -1.66 -21.39
C ASP A 139 39.73 -2.47 -22.09
N SER A 140 40.93 -1.91 -22.20
CA SER A 140 42.08 -2.55 -22.86
C SER A 140 42.40 -3.92 -22.27
N SER A 141 42.26 -4.11 -20.95
CA SER A 141 42.55 -5.39 -20.30
C SER A 141 41.54 -6.48 -20.69
N VAL A 142 40.29 -6.11 -20.97
CA VAL A 142 39.23 -7.01 -21.44
C VAL A 142 39.40 -7.29 -22.93
N HIS A 143 39.62 -6.24 -23.73
CA HIS A 143 39.79 -6.30 -25.18
C HIS A 143 41.01 -7.15 -25.59
N GLU A 144 42.12 -7.05 -24.84
CA GLU A 144 43.34 -7.85 -25.06
C GLU A 144 43.27 -9.26 -24.44
N PHE A 145 42.12 -9.64 -23.87
CA PHE A 145 41.91 -10.93 -23.19
C PHE A 145 42.95 -11.22 -22.08
N SER A 146 43.39 -10.18 -21.36
CA SER A 146 44.28 -10.36 -20.20
C SER A 146 43.59 -11.21 -19.10
N PRO A 147 44.33 -11.97 -18.27
CA PRO A 147 43.71 -12.78 -17.21
C PRO A 147 42.85 -11.97 -16.23
N THR A 148 43.24 -10.72 -15.96
CA THR A 148 42.50 -9.77 -15.12
C THR A 148 41.24 -9.25 -15.82
N GLY A 149 41.32 -8.87 -17.10
CA GLY A 149 40.17 -8.40 -17.87
C GLY A 149 39.15 -9.51 -18.14
N ILE A 150 39.60 -10.74 -18.42
CA ILE A 150 38.72 -11.91 -18.50
C ILE A 150 37.96 -12.12 -17.18
N SER A 151 38.61 -11.94 -16.01
CA SER A 151 37.89 -11.97 -14.73
C SER A 151 36.86 -10.85 -14.63
N LYS A 152 37.26 -9.58 -14.84
CA LYS A 152 36.36 -8.42 -14.80
C LYS A 152 35.12 -8.61 -15.68
N ALA A 153 35.30 -9.09 -16.90
CA ALA A 153 34.20 -9.36 -17.82
C ALA A 153 33.29 -10.51 -17.35
N ARG A 154 33.86 -11.61 -16.82
CA ARG A 154 33.08 -12.71 -16.22
C ARG A 154 32.28 -12.25 -15.02
N ASP A 155 32.89 -11.49 -14.12
CA ASP A 155 32.25 -10.95 -12.92
C ASP A 155 31.09 -9.99 -13.31
N LEU A 156 31.27 -9.18 -14.37
CA LEU A 156 30.22 -8.35 -14.96
C LEU A 156 29.09 -9.18 -15.59
N PHE A 157 29.40 -10.24 -16.35
CA PHE A 157 28.40 -11.13 -16.92
C PHE A 157 27.58 -11.87 -15.85
N GLU A 158 28.22 -12.41 -14.82
CA GLU A 158 27.51 -13.07 -13.72
C GLU A 158 26.63 -12.08 -12.94
N HIS A 159 27.07 -10.82 -12.76
CA HIS A 159 26.23 -9.76 -12.19
C HIS A 159 25.00 -9.45 -13.06
N ALA A 160 25.20 -9.29 -14.38
CA ALA A 160 24.11 -9.09 -15.35
C ALA A 160 23.12 -10.27 -15.36
N LEU A 161 23.61 -11.51 -15.20
CA LEU A 161 22.77 -12.70 -15.12
C LEU A 161 22.04 -12.85 -13.77
N ILE A 162 22.61 -12.36 -12.66
CA ILE A 162 21.92 -12.27 -11.36
C ILE A 162 20.77 -11.26 -11.42
N ALA A 163 20.91 -10.18 -12.20
CA ALA A 163 19.84 -9.19 -12.42
C ALA A 163 18.79 -9.67 -13.44
N CYS A 164 19.21 -10.02 -14.66
CA CYS A 164 18.36 -10.22 -15.83
C CYS A 164 18.25 -11.67 -16.33
N GLY A 165 19.07 -12.61 -15.83
CA GLY A 165 19.20 -13.96 -16.42
C GLY A 165 17.95 -14.84 -16.34
N LEU A 166 16.94 -14.46 -15.56
CA LEU A 166 15.63 -15.11 -15.46
C LEU A 166 14.51 -14.38 -16.25
N HIS A 167 14.83 -13.33 -17.00
CA HIS A 167 13.88 -12.53 -17.77
C HIS A 167 13.36 -13.31 -19.00
N VAL A 168 12.20 -13.94 -18.88
CA VAL A 168 11.66 -14.92 -19.85
C VAL A 168 11.72 -14.46 -21.32
N ALA A 169 11.38 -13.20 -21.60
CA ALA A 169 11.28 -12.68 -22.98
C ALA A 169 12.57 -12.07 -23.56
N GLU A 170 13.64 -11.89 -22.78
CA GLU A 170 14.85 -11.17 -23.25
C GLU A 170 16.17 -11.67 -22.68
N GLY A 171 16.18 -12.38 -21.55
CA GLY A 171 17.40 -12.79 -20.85
C GLY A 171 18.34 -13.68 -21.67
N SER A 172 17.80 -14.37 -22.69
CA SER A 172 18.56 -15.10 -23.71
C SER A 172 19.68 -14.26 -24.31
N LYS A 173 19.42 -12.97 -24.59
CA LYS A 173 20.37 -12.01 -25.17
C LYS A 173 21.68 -11.89 -24.35
N LEU A 174 21.59 -11.95 -23.02
CA LEU A 174 22.76 -11.89 -22.13
C LEU A 174 23.49 -13.24 -22.05
N TRP A 175 22.76 -14.35 -22.02
CA TRP A 175 23.36 -15.69 -22.06
C TRP A 175 24.13 -15.92 -23.37
N GLU A 176 23.54 -15.54 -24.51
CA GLU A 176 24.17 -15.59 -25.83
C GLU A 176 25.42 -14.69 -25.86
N SER A 177 25.33 -13.45 -25.40
CA SER A 177 26.47 -12.53 -25.34
C SER A 177 27.62 -13.04 -24.47
N TYR A 178 27.32 -13.79 -23.39
CA TYR A 178 28.34 -14.40 -22.52
C TYR A 178 28.97 -15.63 -23.18
N ILE A 179 28.17 -16.46 -23.85
CA ILE A 179 28.66 -17.61 -24.63
C ILE A 179 29.60 -17.13 -25.75
N SER A 180 29.20 -16.12 -26.54
CA SER A 180 30.06 -15.58 -27.61
C SER A 180 31.33 -14.91 -27.08
N PHE A 181 31.31 -14.33 -25.88
CA PHE A 181 32.54 -13.85 -25.22
C PHE A 181 33.47 -15.00 -24.83
N GLU A 182 32.96 -16.05 -24.20
CA GLU A 182 33.76 -17.19 -23.78
C GLU A 182 34.26 -18.03 -24.98
N GLU A 183 33.53 -18.06 -26.10
CA GLU A 183 34.00 -18.55 -27.40
C GLU A 183 35.13 -17.67 -27.98
N ALA A 184 35.01 -16.34 -27.91
CA ALA A 184 36.08 -15.43 -28.36
C ALA A 184 37.37 -15.63 -27.53
N VAL A 185 37.24 -15.80 -26.21
CA VAL A 185 38.35 -16.20 -25.33
C VAL A 185 38.96 -17.53 -25.79
N LEU A 186 38.16 -18.58 -26.03
CA LEU A 186 38.65 -19.88 -26.52
C LEU A 186 39.40 -19.76 -27.87
N ASN A 187 38.96 -18.87 -28.75
CA ASN A 187 39.59 -18.64 -30.05
C ASN A 187 40.91 -17.84 -29.94
N SER A 188 41.15 -17.13 -28.82
CA SER A 188 42.40 -16.38 -28.56
C SER A 188 43.52 -17.21 -27.90
N MET A 189 43.21 -18.41 -27.37
CA MET A 189 44.16 -19.25 -26.63
C MET A 189 45.06 -20.10 -27.56
N ASP A 190 46.37 -20.17 -27.29
CA ASP A 190 47.33 -21.01 -28.05
C ASP A 190 46.83 -22.45 -28.18
N GLU A 191 46.75 -22.94 -29.42
CA GLU A 191 46.33 -24.31 -29.76
C GLU A 191 47.14 -25.40 -29.04
N LYS A 192 48.37 -25.08 -28.62
CA LYS A 192 49.25 -26.00 -27.88
C LYS A 192 48.84 -26.21 -26.42
N ASP A 193 48.14 -25.26 -25.79
CA ASP A 193 47.66 -25.43 -24.41
C ASP A 193 46.33 -26.19 -24.39
N SER A 194 46.42 -27.49 -24.66
CA SER A 194 45.27 -28.40 -24.64
C SER A 194 44.57 -28.46 -23.26
N GLU A 195 45.28 -28.20 -22.16
CA GLU A 195 44.69 -28.30 -20.82
C GLU A 195 43.85 -27.06 -20.49
N SER A 196 44.35 -25.86 -20.77
CA SER A 196 43.57 -24.63 -20.60
C SER A 196 42.45 -24.51 -21.62
N ARG A 197 42.64 -24.99 -22.85
CA ARG A 197 41.57 -25.05 -23.86
C ARG A 197 40.41 -25.97 -23.43
N GLU A 198 40.66 -27.18 -22.90
CA GLU A 198 39.56 -28.02 -22.40
C GLU A 198 38.87 -27.42 -21.16
N LYS A 199 39.61 -26.78 -20.25
CA LYS A 199 38.99 -26.03 -19.14
C LYS A 199 38.05 -24.92 -19.64
N GLN A 200 38.40 -24.25 -20.73
CA GLN A 200 37.59 -23.21 -21.36
C GLN A 200 36.39 -23.79 -22.12
N VAL A 201 36.56 -24.90 -22.84
CA VAL A 201 35.45 -25.66 -23.47
C VAL A 201 34.45 -26.12 -22.39
N GLN A 202 34.91 -26.72 -21.29
CA GLN A 202 34.04 -27.13 -20.19
C GLN A 202 33.33 -25.96 -19.51
N ARG A 203 33.92 -24.76 -19.49
CA ARG A 203 33.26 -23.53 -19.01
C ARG A 203 32.10 -23.12 -19.93
N ILE A 204 32.31 -23.07 -21.25
CA ILE A 204 31.24 -22.75 -22.22
C ILE A 204 30.11 -23.78 -22.13
N ARG A 205 30.46 -25.08 -22.07
CA ARG A 205 29.54 -26.20 -21.84
C ARG A 205 28.69 -26.01 -20.58
N ASN A 206 29.29 -25.61 -19.46
CA ASN A 206 28.58 -25.32 -18.21
C ASN A 206 27.62 -24.12 -18.35
N ILE A 207 27.98 -23.09 -19.12
CA ILE A 207 27.10 -21.92 -19.38
C ILE A 207 25.90 -22.33 -20.23
N PHE A 208 26.09 -23.13 -21.29
CA PHE A 208 24.97 -23.73 -22.04
C PHE A 208 24.05 -24.57 -21.14
N HIS A 209 24.61 -25.41 -20.25
CA HIS A 209 23.81 -26.24 -19.34
C HIS A 209 22.99 -25.39 -18.36
N ARG A 210 23.53 -24.25 -17.89
CA ARG A 210 22.79 -23.26 -17.10
C ARG A 210 21.67 -22.61 -17.92
N HIS A 211 21.95 -22.13 -19.13
CA HIS A 211 20.96 -21.45 -19.97
C HIS A 211 19.80 -22.39 -20.37
N LEU A 212 20.10 -23.63 -20.76
CA LEU A 212 19.11 -24.68 -21.07
C LEU A 212 18.26 -25.10 -19.85
N SER A 213 18.67 -24.77 -18.62
CA SER A 213 17.94 -25.06 -17.39
C SER A 213 16.95 -23.96 -16.99
N ILE A 214 16.84 -22.87 -17.76
CA ILE A 214 16.06 -21.67 -17.41
C ILE A 214 14.99 -21.40 -18.50
N PRO A 215 13.70 -21.22 -18.15
CA PRO A 215 12.66 -20.92 -19.12
C PRO A 215 12.84 -19.53 -19.75
N HIS A 216 13.10 -19.50 -21.04
CA HIS A 216 13.18 -18.31 -21.91
C HIS A 216 12.47 -18.58 -23.24
N GLY A 217 12.11 -17.53 -24.00
CA GLY A 217 11.37 -17.67 -25.26
C GLY A 217 12.08 -18.57 -26.29
N ASP A 218 13.40 -18.41 -26.42
CA ASP A 218 14.19 -18.98 -27.51
C ASP A 218 14.73 -20.41 -27.25
N MET A 219 14.18 -21.13 -26.26
CA MET A 219 14.68 -22.44 -25.78
C MET A 219 15.06 -23.45 -26.89
N MET A 220 14.27 -23.52 -27.97
CA MET A 220 14.55 -24.39 -29.11
C MET A 220 15.80 -23.96 -29.91
N SER A 221 16.03 -22.65 -30.05
CA SER A 221 17.21 -22.07 -30.70
C SER A 221 18.47 -22.31 -29.86
N THR A 222 18.35 -22.13 -28.54
CA THR A 222 19.43 -22.43 -27.57
C THR A 222 19.83 -23.90 -27.61
N LEU A 223 18.86 -24.83 -27.68
CA LEU A 223 19.14 -26.27 -27.82
C LEU A 223 19.87 -26.60 -29.13
N LEU A 224 19.41 -26.02 -30.25
CA LEU A 224 20.02 -26.20 -31.56
C LEU A 224 21.46 -25.68 -31.58
N THR A 225 21.68 -24.49 -31.04
CA THR A 225 22.99 -23.84 -30.95
C THR A 225 23.97 -24.64 -30.08
N TYR A 226 23.51 -25.17 -28.93
CA TYR A 226 24.29 -26.08 -28.09
C TYR A 226 24.71 -27.35 -28.85
N LYS A 227 23.81 -27.96 -29.64
CA LYS A 227 24.12 -29.14 -30.47
C LYS A 227 25.16 -28.84 -31.56
N VAL A 228 25.02 -27.71 -32.27
CA VAL A 228 26.01 -27.24 -33.24
C VAL A 228 27.37 -27.07 -32.56
N TRP A 229 27.40 -26.47 -31.37
CA TRP A 229 28.62 -26.20 -30.61
C TRP A 229 29.30 -27.48 -30.10
N GLU A 230 28.56 -28.39 -29.48
CA GLU A 230 29.07 -29.70 -29.04
C GLU A 230 29.61 -30.53 -30.22
N SER A 231 28.97 -30.47 -31.38
CA SER A 231 29.42 -31.18 -32.58
C SER A 231 30.78 -30.69 -33.10
N LYS A 232 31.06 -29.38 -33.01
CA LYS A 232 32.39 -28.81 -33.30
C LYS A 232 33.48 -29.30 -32.33
N HIS A 233 33.11 -29.72 -31.12
CA HIS A 233 34.01 -30.18 -30.07
C HIS A 233 34.04 -31.71 -29.91
N GLY A 234 33.60 -32.46 -30.93
CA GLY A 234 33.77 -33.92 -31.03
C GLY A 234 32.56 -34.76 -30.63
N SER A 235 31.47 -34.16 -30.15
CA SER A 235 30.25 -34.89 -29.78
C SER A 235 29.41 -35.23 -31.02
N SER A 236 29.25 -36.52 -31.33
CA SER A 236 28.46 -37.02 -32.47
C SER A 236 26.94 -36.90 -32.24
N LEU A 237 26.42 -35.66 -32.23
CA LEU A 237 25.00 -35.34 -32.06
C LEU A 237 24.28 -35.18 -33.41
N ASP A 238 22.99 -35.51 -33.46
CA ASP A 238 22.12 -35.05 -34.54
C ASP A 238 21.83 -33.56 -34.35
N VAL A 239 22.54 -32.75 -35.12
CA VAL A 239 22.51 -31.29 -35.11
C VAL A 239 21.19 -30.71 -35.64
N ASN A 240 20.48 -31.43 -36.52
CA ASN A 240 19.26 -30.91 -37.17
C ASN A 240 17.97 -31.29 -36.43
N SER A 241 18.02 -32.25 -35.51
CA SER A 241 16.86 -32.72 -34.75
C SER A 241 16.53 -31.82 -33.55
N SER A 242 15.25 -31.48 -33.41
CA SER A 242 14.69 -30.80 -32.22
C SER A 242 14.59 -31.69 -30.98
N SER A 243 14.94 -32.98 -31.08
CA SER A 243 14.94 -33.92 -29.96
C SER A 243 16.17 -33.76 -29.06
N THR A 244 16.04 -34.11 -27.78
CA THR A 244 17.17 -34.16 -26.83
C THR A 244 18.09 -35.39 -27.01
N ASP A 245 17.88 -36.19 -28.05
CA ASP A 245 18.70 -37.37 -28.35
C ASP A 245 20.20 -37.04 -28.44
N GLY A 246 21.03 -37.91 -27.85
CA GLY A 246 22.48 -37.76 -27.75
C GLY A 246 22.96 -36.85 -26.60
N ILE A 247 22.11 -36.00 -26.03
CA ILE A 247 22.46 -35.11 -24.92
C ILE A 247 22.45 -35.89 -23.58
N SER A 248 23.32 -35.50 -22.64
CA SER A 248 23.35 -36.05 -21.29
C SER A 248 21.95 -36.06 -20.64
N PRO A 249 21.48 -37.20 -20.10
CA PRO A 249 20.12 -37.32 -19.52
C PRO A 249 19.80 -36.28 -18.44
N HIS A 250 20.81 -35.80 -17.71
CA HIS A 250 20.64 -34.74 -16.71
C HIS A 250 20.26 -33.40 -17.37
N VAL A 251 20.98 -33.01 -18.42
CA VAL A 251 20.73 -31.76 -19.17
C VAL A 251 19.41 -31.86 -19.94
N ALA A 252 19.12 -33.00 -20.56
CA ALA A 252 17.83 -33.26 -21.20
C ALA A 252 16.65 -33.15 -20.21
N SER A 253 16.80 -33.68 -18.99
CA SER A 253 15.78 -33.56 -17.94
C SER A 253 15.63 -32.12 -17.40
N ALA A 254 16.72 -31.35 -17.32
CA ALA A 254 16.67 -29.95 -16.92
C ALA A 254 16.00 -29.08 -18.00
N TYR A 255 16.34 -29.33 -19.27
CA TYR A 255 15.71 -28.69 -20.43
C TYR A 255 14.21 -28.98 -20.52
N GLN A 256 13.78 -30.23 -20.35
CA GLN A 256 12.34 -30.55 -20.33
C GLN A 256 11.62 -29.83 -19.18
N LYS A 257 12.21 -29.80 -17.97
CA LYS A 257 11.65 -29.06 -16.84
C LYS A 257 11.53 -27.56 -17.13
N ALA A 258 12.50 -26.98 -17.83
CA ALA A 258 12.45 -25.58 -18.24
C ALA A 258 11.38 -25.34 -19.33
N LEU A 259 11.19 -26.24 -20.29
CA LEU A 259 10.06 -26.19 -21.23
C LEU A 259 8.70 -26.30 -20.50
N ASP A 260 8.57 -27.23 -19.56
CA ASP A 260 7.36 -27.38 -18.75
C ASP A 260 7.06 -26.08 -17.98
N MET A 261 8.08 -25.46 -17.37
CA MET A 261 7.98 -24.16 -16.70
C MET A 261 7.63 -23.01 -17.63
N LEU A 262 8.13 -23.00 -18.88
CA LEU A 262 7.78 -22.01 -19.89
C LEU A 262 6.32 -22.17 -20.36
N SER A 263 5.85 -23.41 -20.55
CA SER A 263 4.51 -23.70 -21.06
C SER A 263 3.37 -23.12 -20.21
N VAL A 264 3.52 -23.15 -18.88
CA VAL A 264 2.55 -22.58 -17.91
C VAL A 264 2.59 -21.04 -17.89
N ARG A 265 3.58 -20.43 -18.54
CA ARG A 265 3.83 -18.98 -18.56
C ARG A 265 3.52 -18.32 -19.90
N ALA A 266 3.41 -19.09 -21.00
CA ALA A 266 3.08 -18.58 -22.33
C ALA A 266 1.82 -17.70 -22.32
N ASP A 267 0.73 -18.21 -21.74
CA ASP A 267 -0.54 -17.47 -21.53
C ASP A 267 -0.39 -16.13 -20.77
N PHE A 268 0.66 -15.95 -19.98
CA PHE A 268 0.90 -14.70 -19.25
C PHE A 268 1.81 -13.75 -20.01
N GLU A 269 2.90 -14.27 -20.61
CA GLU A 269 3.83 -13.48 -21.43
C GLU A 269 3.12 -12.92 -22.68
N GLU A 270 2.26 -13.70 -23.35
CA GLU A 270 1.44 -13.24 -24.48
C GLU A 270 0.56 -12.02 -24.13
N LYS A 271 -0.06 -12.03 -22.94
CA LYS A 271 -0.98 -10.97 -22.49
C LYS A 271 -0.27 -9.68 -22.09
N ILE A 272 1.03 -9.71 -21.79
CA ILE A 272 1.81 -8.49 -21.46
C ILE A 272 2.58 -7.92 -22.65
N VAL A 273 2.76 -8.68 -23.74
CA VAL A 273 3.49 -8.24 -24.96
C VAL A 273 2.60 -7.45 -25.94
N GLY A 274 1.26 -7.53 -25.82
CA GLY A 274 0.34 -6.83 -26.71
C GLY A 274 0.45 -5.30 -26.64
N SER A 275 0.96 -4.70 -27.73
CA SER A 275 1.07 -3.24 -27.92
C SER A 275 -0.27 -2.52 -27.82
N ASP A 276 -1.31 -3.15 -28.35
CA ASP A 276 -2.64 -2.55 -28.55
C ASP A 276 -3.51 -2.64 -27.29
N VAL A 277 -3.00 -3.28 -26.23
CA VAL A 277 -3.68 -3.44 -24.94
C VAL A 277 -3.45 -2.18 -24.09
N PRO A 278 -4.51 -1.55 -23.54
CA PRO A 278 -4.36 -0.38 -22.68
C PRO A 278 -3.47 -0.66 -21.45
N ASP A 279 -2.67 0.31 -21.04
CA ASP A 279 -1.72 0.20 -19.91
C ASP A 279 -2.38 -0.32 -18.62
N THR A 280 -3.64 0.06 -18.37
CA THR A 280 -4.42 -0.43 -17.22
C THR A 280 -4.69 -1.94 -17.28
N GLU A 281 -4.92 -2.49 -18.47
CA GLU A 281 -5.15 -3.93 -18.70
C GLU A 281 -3.83 -4.72 -18.74
N ARG A 282 -2.75 -4.11 -19.27
CA ARG A 282 -1.40 -4.67 -19.24
C ARG A 282 -0.88 -4.76 -17.79
N LEU A 283 -1.07 -3.72 -16.97
CA LEU A 283 -0.78 -3.72 -15.54
C LEU A 283 -1.64 -4.75 -14.78
N GLN A 284 -2.93 -4.90 -15.09
CA GLN A 284 -3.75 -5.96 -14.50
C GLN A 284 -3.24 -7.37 -14.87
N SER A 285 -2.72 -7.55 -16.09
CA SER A 285 -2.12 -8.81 -16.55
C SER A 285 -0.81 -9.12 -15.82
N PHE A 286 0.06 -8.12 -15.61
CA PHE A 286 1.22 -8.24 -14.71
C PHE A 286 0.80 -8.58 -13.28
N MET A 287 -0.21 -7.92 -12.72
CA MET A 287 -0.74 -8.19 -11.38
C MET A 287 -1.36 -9.59 -11.24
N ALA A 288 -1.88 -10.18 -12.31
CA ALA A 288 -2.35 -11.57 -12.33
C ALA A 288 -1.17 -12.56 -12.38
N TYR A 289 -0.16 -12.29 -13.20
CA TYR A 289 1.05 -13.10 -13.35
C TYR A 289 1.90 -13.08 -12.06
N LEU A 290 2.02 -11.92 -11.40
CA LEU A 290 2.69 -11.78 -10.10
C LEU A 290 2.06 -12.67 -9.03
N LYS A 291 0.72 -12.74 -8.96
CA LYS A 291 -0.01 -13.64 -8.04
C LYS A 291 0.25 -15.12 -8.36
N PHE A 292 0.41 -15.47 -9.64
CA PHE A 292 0.80 -16.82 -10.04
C PHE A 292 2.24 -17.16 -9.63
N GLU A 293 3.23 -16.30 -9.88
CA GLU A 293 4.62 -16.54 -9.46
C GLU A 293 4.77 -16.54 -7.93
N GLN A 294 4.07 -15.65 -7.21
CA GLN A 294 3.96 -15.67 -5.74
C GLN A 294 3.45 -17.02 -5.24
N SER A 295 2.44 -17.60 -5.91
CA SER A 295 1.91 -18.93 -5.56
C SER A 295 2.85 -20.09 -5.94
N SER A 296 3.73 -19.88 -6.91
CA SER A 296 4.79 -20.84 -7.31
C SER A 296 5.97 -20.86 -6.32
N GLY A 297 6.19 -19.76 -5.59
CA GLY A 297 7.09 -19.72 -4.42
C GLY A 297 8.58 -19.53 -4.72
N ASP A 298 8.96 -19.14 -5.94
CA ASP A 298 10.34 -18.83 -6.33
C ASP A 298 10.65 -17.33 -6.14
N PRO A 299 11.47 -16.92 -5.15
CA PRO A 299 11.69 -15.50 -4.88
C PRO A 299 12.49 -14.78 -5.97
N ALA A 300 13.36 -15.48 -6.69
CA ALA A 300 14.18 -14.88 -7.75
C ALA A 300 13.31 -14.57 -8.98
N ARG A 301 12.42 -15.50 -9.35
CA ARG A 301 11.43 -15.26 -10.40
C ARG A 301 10.43 -14.18 -10.04
N VAL A 302 9.89 -14.19 -8.82
CA VAL A 302 8.95 -13.15 -8.35
C VAL A 302 9.64 -11.78 -8.34
N LYS A 303 10.89 -11.68 -7.85
CA LYS A 303 11.67 -10.43 -7.91
C LYS A 303 11.83 -9.95 -9.36
N THR A 304 12.23 -10.84 -10.27
CA THR A 304 12.43 -10.52 -11.69
C THR A 304 11.15 -9.99 -12.32
N LEU A 305 9.99 -10.60 -12.04
CA LEU A 305 8.70 -10.17 -12.60
C LEU A 305 8.21 -8.82 -12.02
N TYR A 306 8.47 -8.54 -10.73
CA TYR A 306 8.18 -7.21 -10.17
C TYR A 306 9.06 -6.13 -10.81
N GLU A 307 10.37 -6.38 -10.94
CA GLU A 307 11.30 -5.43 -11.55
C GLU A 307 10.94 -5.16 -13.03
N ARG A 308 10.50 -6.18 -13.79
CA ARG A 308 9.89 -6.00 -15.13
C ARG A 308 8.67 -5.08 -15.08
N ALA A 309 7.70 -5.38 -14.22
CA ALA A 309 6.47 -4.58 -14.09
C ALA A 309 6.74 -3.13 -13.64
N ILE A 310 7.81 -2.91 -12.88
CA ILE A 310 8.24 -1.60 -12.37
C ILE A 310 8.96 -0.78 -13.44
N THR A 311 9.73 -1.40 -14.34
CA THR A 311 10.31 -0.70 -15.51
C THR A 311 9.19 -0.19 -16.44
N GLU A 312 8.10 -0.96 -16.61
CA GLU A 312 6.94 -0.57 -17.42
C GLU A 312 6.01 0.43 -16.71
N PHE A 313 5.74 0.24 -15.41
CA PHE A 313 4.76 1.03 -14.64
C PHE A 313 5.37 1.69 -13.38
N PRO A 314 6.42 2.51 -13.51
CA PRO A 314 7.20 3.02 -12.38
C PRO A 314 6.38 3.88 -11.41
N ILE A 315 5.39 4.62 -11.90
CA ILE A 315 4.51 5.50 -11.10
C ILE A 315 3.36 4.75 -10.37
N SER A 316 3.33 3.41 -10.45
CA SER A 316 2.28 2.59 -9.83
C SER A 316 2.52 2.39 -8.33
N GLY A 317 1.90 3.25 -7.50
CA GLY A 317 1.99 3.17 -6.04
C GLY A 317 1.62 1.78 -5.48
N ASP A 318 0.52 1.18 -5.96
CA ASP A 318 0.09 -0.16 -5.55
C ASP A 318 1.12 -1.26 -5.87
N LEU A 319 1.84 -1.14 -6.98
CA LEU A 319 2.87 -2.10 -7.39
C LEU A 319 4.08 -2.04 -6.45
N TRP A 320 4.55 -0.85 -6.09
CA TRP A 320 5.61 -0.68 -5.07
C TRP A 320 5.14 -1.09 -3.68
N ILE A 321 3.89 -0.82 -3.33
CA ILE A 321 3.27 -1.26 -2.07
C ILE A 321 3.22 -2.79 -1.99
N ASP A 322 2.83 -3.51 -3.05
CA ASP A 322 2.84 -4.98 -3.00
C ASP A 322 4.27 -5.56 -3.08
N TYR A 323 5.15 -4.98 -3.89
CA TYR A 323 6.54 -5.44 -4.01
C TYR A 323 7.31 -5.34 -2.67
N THR A 324 7.27 -4.16 -2.03
CA THR A 324 7.91 -3.95 -0.72
C THR A 324 7.31 -4.84 0.37
N ASN A 325 6.01 -5.14 0.29
CA ASN A 325 5.32 -6.07 1.18
C ASN A 325 5.80 -7.52 0.99
N TYR A 326 5.91 -7.97 -0.27
CA TYR A 326 6.42 -9.30 -0.61
C TYR A 326 7.85 -9.51 -0.14
N LEU A 327 8.75 -8.55 -0.41
CA LEU A 327 10.15 -8.64 -0.01
C LEU A 327 10.32 -8.61 1.51
N ASN A 328 9.63 -7.73 2.22
CA ASN A 328 9.69 -7.64 3.68
C ASN A 328 9.17 -8.91 4.40
N LYS A 329 8.27 -9.67 3.75
CA LYS A 329 7.83 -11.00 4.23
C LYS A 329 8.86 -12.10 3.96
N THR A 330 9.48 -12.08 2.78
CA THR A 330 10.29 -13.19 2.23
C THR A 330 11.79 -13.06 2.56
N LEU A 331 12.37 -11.88 2.38
CA LEU A 331 13.80 -11.57 2.50
C LEU A 331 14.08 -10.71 3.75
N LYS A 332 13.73 -11.25 4.92
CA LYS A 332 13.80 -10.53 6.20
C LYS A 332 15.20 -9.95 6.44
N ALA A 333 15.25 -8.64 6.70
CA ALA A 333 16.47 -7.87 6.99
C ALA A 333 17.53 -7.81 5.87
N ASP A 334 17.14 -8.02 4.59
CA ASP A 334 18.04 -7.74 3.47
C ASP A 334 18.41 -6.24 3.38
N LYS A 335 19.67 -5.96 3.05
CA LYS A 335 20.20 -4.63 2.74
C LYS A 335 19.71 -4.10 1.39
N THR A 336 19.46 -4.98 0.40
CA THR A 336 18.98 -4.54 -0.93
C THR A 336 17.63 -3.81 -0.85
N LEU A 337 16.80 -4.18 0.14
CA LEU A 337 15.48 -3.60 0.36
C LEU A 337 15.54 -2.09 0.67
N ARG A 338 16.65 -1.55 1.20
CA ARG A 338 16.84 -0.09 1.34
C ARG A 338 16.90 0.61 -0.02
N GLY A 339 17.59 0.03 -0.99
CA GLY A 339 17.65 0.55 -2.36
C GLY A 339 16.27 0.54 -3.02
N ILE A 340 15.52 -0.54 -2.81
CA ILE A 340 14.15 -0.71 -3.33
C ILE A 340 13.18 0.31 -2.70
N PHE A 341 13.28 0.60 -1.40
CA PHE A 341 12.48 1.68 -0.79
C PHE A 341 12.88 3.08 -1.28
N ASN A 342 14.16 3.36 -1.53
CA ASN A 342 14.59 4.62 -2.15
C ASN A 342 14.07 4.74 -3.60
N ARG A 343 14.07 3.67 -4.40
CA ARG A 343 13.49 3.65 -5.76
C ARG A 343 11.97 3.86 -5.73
N ALA A 344 11.27 3.23 -4.78
CA ALA A 344 9.83 3.39 -4.58
C ALA A 344 9.45 4.84 -4.22
N THR A 345 10.23 5.47 -3.32
CA THR A 345 9.95 6.85 -2.85
C THR A 345 10.42 7.94 -3.81
N ARG A 346 11.43 7.69 -4.67
CA ARG A 346 11.74 8.56 -5.83
C ARG A 346 10.67 8.49 -6.92
N ASN A 347 10.07 7.33 -7.15
CA ASN A 347 9.03 7.15 -8.19
C ASN A 347 7.63 7.60 -7.79
N CYS A 348 7.24 7.32 -6.54
CA CYS A 348 5.91 7.63 -6.01
C CYS A 348 5.98 8.50 -4.74
N PRO A 349 6.65 9.68 -4.76
CA PRO A 349 6.84 10.50 -3.57
C PRO A 349 5.53 10.97 -2.92
N TRP A 350 4.46 11.10 -3.69
CA TRP A 350 3.11 11.50 -3.23
C TRP A 350 2.32 10.40 -2.48
N VAL A 351 2.90 9.21 -2.26
CA VAL A 351 2.22 8.08 -1.59
C VAL A 351 2.74 7.92 -0.15
N GLY A 352 1.96 8.37 0.83
CA GLY A 352 2.36 8.38 2.25
C GLY A 352 2.67 7.00 2.82
N GLU A 353 1.96 5.94 2.38
CA GLU A 353 2.18 4.57 2.88
C GLU A 353 3.60 4.06 2.55
N LEU A 354 4.20 4.47 1.42
CA LEU A 354 5.57 4.08 1.08
C LEU A 354 6.59 4.66 2.05
N TRP A 355 6.43 5.93 2.46
CA TRP A 355 7.28 6.58 3.45
C TRP A 355 7.12 5.97 4.86
N VAL A 356 5.88 5.71 5.28
CA VAL A 356 5.57 4.98 6.52
C VAL A 356 6.27 3.61 6.55
N ARG A 357 6.16 2.84 5.46
CA ARG A 357 6.79 1.53 5.32
C ARG A 357 8.31 1.61 5.31
N PHE A 358 8.88 2.64 4.68
CA PHE A 358 10.32 2.87 4.65
C PHE A 358 10.87 3.17 6.04
N MET A 359 10.25 4.09 6.80
CA MET A 359 10.63 4.35 8.20
C MET A 359 10.55 3.08 9.06
N LEU A 360 9.48 2.29 8.92
CA LEU A 360 9.32 1.01 9.62
C LEU A 360 10.30 -0.07 9.15
N TYR A 361 10.87 0.02 7.95
CA TYR A 361 11.98 -0.85 7.51
C TYR A 361 13.31 -0.39 8.09
N VAL A 362 13.60 0.92 8.10
CA VAL A 362 14.81 1.50 8.71
C VAL A 362 14.87 1.15 10.20
N GLU A 363 13.75 1.20 10.91
CA GLU A 363 13.67 0.77 12.31
C GLU A 363 13.93 -0.74 12.47
N ARG A 364 13.25 -1.60 11.70
CA ARG A 364 13.41 -3.07 11.77
C ARG A 364 14.80 -3.57 11.35
N SER A 365 15.51 -2.81 10.53
CA SER A 365 16.88 -3.11 10.09
C SER A 365 17.96 -2.57 11.04
N GLY A 366 17.57 -1.95 12.16
CA GLY A 366 18.52 -1.42 13.16
C GLY A 366 19.24 -0.14 12.70
N GLY A 367 18.66 0.62 11.77
CA GLY A 367 19.19 1.92 11.36
C GLY A 367 19.28 2.90 12.51
N SER A 368 20.14 3.91 12.39
CA SER A 368 20.32 4.96 13.41
C SER A 368 19.04 5.80 13.59
N GLU A 369 19.00 6.61 14.65
CA GLU A 369 17.97 7.64 14.79
C GLU A 369 18.01 8.59 13.58
N LYS A 370 19.21 9.03 13.19
CA LYS A 370 19.45 9.90 12.04
C LYS A 370 18.90 9.30 10.74
N ASP A 371 19.17 8.03 10.44
CA ASP A 371 18.61 7.34 9.26
C ASP A 371 17.08 7.48 9.16
N LEU A 372 16.39 7.41 10.31
CA LEU A 372 14.94 7.48 10.37
C LEU A 372 14.46 8.94 10.28
N SER A 373 15.21 9.89 10.84
CA SER A 373 14.95 11.33 10.65
C SER A 373 15.16 11.75 9.19
N ASP A 374 16.22 11.28 8.53
CA ASP A 374 16.54 11.60 7.12
C ASP A 374 15.51 11.02 6.12
N VAL A 375 14.76 9.97 6.50
CA VAL A 375 13.58 9.49 5.75
C VAL A 375 12.34 10.33 6.09
N PHE A 376 12.15 10.67 7.37
CA PHE A 376 11.03 11.48 7.83
C PHE A 376 11.04 12.89 7.23
N GLU A 377 12.15 13.63 7.29
CA GLU A 377 12.22 14.99 6.73
C GLU A 377 12.01 15.01 5.21
N ARG A 378 12.54 14.02 4.47
CA ARG A 378 12.25 13.85 3.03
C ARG A 378 10.76 13.59 2.77
N SER A 379 10.11 12.79 3.61
CA SER A 379 8.66 12.55 3.48
C SER A 379 7.82 13.82 3.69
N LEU A 380 8.26 14.76 4.54
CA LEU A 380 7.60 16.07 4.72
C LEU A 380 7.87 17.09 3.61
N GLN A 381 8.82 16.83 2.71
CA GLN A 381 9.03 17.61 1.47
C GLN A 381 8.09 17.17 0.34
N CYS A 382 7.37 16.06 0.51
CA CYS A 382 6.46 15.50 -0.49
C CYS A 382 5.01 15.97 -0.27
N THR A 383 4.26 16.09 -1.38
CA THR A 383 2.83 16.42 -1.36
C THR A 383 1.98 15.15 -1.41
N PHE A 384 1.50 14.68 -0.26
CA PHE A 384 0.53 13.57 -0.19
C PHE A 384 -0.89 14.00 -0.57
N SER A 385 -1.71 13.02 -0.95
CA SER A 385 -3.07 13.25 -1.47
C SER A 385 -4.10 13.54 -0.37
N THR A 386 -3.85 13.06 0.84
CA THR A 386 -4.77 13.16 1.99
C THR A 386 -4.05 13.68 3.24
N ILE A 387 -4.82 14.24 4.18
CA ILE A 387 -4.26 14.68 5.47
C ILE A 387 -3.87 13.46 6.33
N ASP A 388 -4.63 12.37 6.20
CA ASP A 388 -4.43 11.10 6.92
C ASP A 388 -3.02 10.53 6.68
N GLU A 389 -2.49 10.63 5.46
CA GLU A 389 -1.12 10.22 5.12
C GLU A 389 -0.04 10.98 5.91
N TYR A 390 -0.17 12.31 6.07
CA TYR A 390 0.76 13.07 6.93
C TYR A 390 0.60 12.67 8.39
N VAL A 391 -0.63 12.42 8.86
CA VAL A 391 -0.90 11.98 10.24
C VAL A 391 -0.20 10.64 10.51
N ASP A 392 -0.31 9.67 9.61
CA ASP A 392 0.37 8.37 9.75
C ASP A 392 1.91 8.50 9.67
N VAL A 393 2.44 9.41 8.86
CA VAL A 393 3.88 9.74 8.83
C VAL A 393 4.37 10.32 10.17
N PHE A 394 3.69 11.33 10.71
CA PHE A 394 4.02 11.92 12.01
C PHE A 394 3.87 10.91 13.15
N LEU A 395 2.79 10.13 13.17
CA LEU A 395 2.57 9.09 14.17
C LEU A 395 3.65 8.00 14.09
N THR A 396 4.05 7.56 12.88
CA THR A 396 5.12 6.57 12.69
C THR A 396 6.47 7.06 13.24
N ARG A 397 6.81 8.34 13.03
CA ARG A 397 8.02 8.97 13.60
C ARG A 397 7.99 8.99 15.13
N VAL A 398 6.88 9.44 15.73
CA VAL A 398 6.68 9.38 17.19
C VAL A 398 6.79 7.95 17.72
N ASP A 399 6.20 6.98 17.01
CA ASP A 399 6.11 5.60 17.47
C ASP A 399 7.49 4.89 17.45
N GLY A 400 8.33 5.21 16.46
CA GLY A 400 9.74 4.80 16.41
C GLY A 400 10.59 5.46 17.51
N LEU A 401 10.42 6.77 17.76
CA LEU A 401 11.08 7.48 18.86
C LEU A 401 10.71 6.87 20.22
N ARG A 402 9.41 6.63 20.45
CA ARG A 402 8.88 5.99 21.66
C ARG A 402 9.46 4.60 21.86
N ARG A 403 9.56 3.78 20.80
CA ARG A 403 10.18 2.45 20.87
C ARG A 403 11.66 2.56 21.25
N ARG A 404 12.44 3.40 20.57
CA ARG A 404 13.85 3.64 20.91
C ARG A 404 14.01 4.08 22.38
N MET A 405 13.26 5.06 22.85
CA MET A 405 13.32 5.55 24.26
C MET A 405 12.85 4.52 25.31
N LEU A 406 12.16 3.45 24.92
CA LEU A 406 11.83 2.35 25.83
C LEU A 406 12.96 1.32 25.92
N PHE A 407 13.66 1.04 24.81
CA PHE A 407 14.83 0.16 24.80
C PHE A 407 16.12 0.85 25.28
N ALA A 408 16.29 2.15 25.01
CA ALA A 408 17.42 2.98 25.46
C ALA A 408 17.43 3.28 26.98
N LYS A 409 16.59 2.59 27.76
CA LYS A 409 16.73 2.51 29.23
C LYS A 409 17.71 1.42 29.67
N GLU A 410 18.16 0.58 28.74
CA GLU A 410 19.17 -0.45 28.94
C GLU A 410 20.51 -0.14 28.22
N LEU A 411 20.50 0.85 27.31
CA LEU A 411 21.65 1.31 26.51
C LEU A 411 21.62 2.84 26.43
N ASP A 412 22.71 3.50 26.82
CA ASP A 412 22.81 4.97 27.02
C ASP A 412 22.87 5.75 25.69
N ASP A 413 21.75 5.75 24.95
CA ASP A 413 21.61 6.30 23.60
C ASP A 413 21.25 7.81 23.59
N GLY A 414 21.23 8.46 24.78
CA GLY A 414 21.09 9.91 24.94
C GLY A 414 19.75 10.57 24.52
N LEU A 415 18.75 9.80 24.07
CA LEU A 415 17.52 10.33 23.47
C LEU A 415 16.56 10.97 24.50
N ASP A 416 16.49 12.31 24.50
CA ASP A 416 15.56 13.09 25.31
C ASP A 416 14.12 13.10 24.75
N PHE A 417 13.14 12.99 25.65
CA PHE A 417 11.70 13.04 25.38
C PHE A 417 11.25 14.37 24.74
N SER A 418 12.04 15.44 24.84
CA SER A 418 11.81 16.68 24.09
C SER A 418 11.69 16.48 22.58
N LEU A 419 12.32 15.44 22.01
CA LEU A 419 12.20 15.11 20.57
C LEU A 419 10.80 14.57 20.20
N ILE A 420 10.14 13.84 21.11
CA ILE A 420 8.73 13.45 20.96
C ILE A 420 7.81 14.69 21.07
N ARG A 421 8.05 15.56 22.06
CA ARG A 421 7.34 16.84 22.21
C ARG A 421 7.46 17.72 20.96
N ASN A 422 8.66 17.86 20.41
CA ASN A 422 8.92 18.61 19.19
C ASN A 422 8.20 17.99 17.98
N THR A 423 8.25 16.66 17.83
CA THR A 423 7.57 15.97 16.71
C THR A 423 6.05 16.18 16.76
N PHE A 424 5.43 16.09 17.94
CA PHE A 424 4.01 16.39 18.11
C PHE A 424 3.67 17.87 17.87
N GLN A 425 4.49 18.79 18.38
CA GLN A 425 4.27 20.22 18.16
C GLN A 425 4.37 20.57 16.66
N ARG A 426 5.37 20.03 15.95
CA ARG A 426 5.49 20.14 14.48
C ARG A 426 4.27 19.57 13.75
N ALA A 427 3.78 18.40 14.16
CA ALA A 427 2.55 17.82 13.60
C ALA A 427 1.35 18.74 13.80
N CYS A 428 1.25 19.39 14.97
CA CYS A 428 0.20 20.36 15.25
C CYS A 428 0.32 21.61 14.37
N ASP A 429 1.50 22.23 14.33
CA ASP A 429 1.70 23.49 13.60
C ASP A 429 1.55 23.32 12.08
N TYR A 430 1.97 22.17 11.54
CA TYR A 430 1.82 21.82 10.13
C TYR A 430 0.35 21.53 9.73
N LEU A 431 -0.45 20.91 10.62
CA LEU A 431 -1.80 20.42 10.28
C LEU A 431 -2.97 21.26 10.87
N SER A 432 -2.71 22.11 11.87
CA SER A 432 -3.70 22.91 12.60
C SER A 432 -4.63 23.77 11.72
N PRO A 433 -4.19 24.39 10.60
CA PRO A 433 -5.08 25.16 9.74
C PRO A 433 -6.23 24.32 9.15
N GLN A 434 -6.02 23.02 8.96
CA GLN A 434 -6.94 22.11 8.26
C GLN A 434 -7.68 21.15 9.22
N LEU A 435 -7.11 20.84 10.39
CA LEU A 435 -7.62 19.78 11.30
C LEU A 435 -8.53 20.23 12.46
N LYS A 436 -9.04 21.47 12.49
CA LYS A 436 -9.93 21.94 13.57
C LYS A 436 -11.23 21.13 13.63
N ASN A 437 -11.60 20.66 14.83
CA ASN A 437 -12.74 19.74 15.07
C ASN A 437 -12.70 18.43 14.25
N THR A 438 -11.51 17.84 14.04
CA THR A 438 -11.36 16.52 13.39
C THR A 438 -11.01 15.39 14.35
N SER A 439 -11.33 14.15 13.94
CA SER A 439 -10.85 12.91 14.55
C SER A 439 -9.33 12.83 14.63
N ASN A 440 -8.64 13.34 13.62
CA ASN A 440 -7.20 13.18 13.46
C ASN A 440 -6.44 14.05 14.48
N LEU A 441 -6.93 15.27 14.73
CA LEU A 441 -6.41 16.13 15.78
C LEU A 441 -6.61 15.48 17.16
N LEU A 442 -7.78 14.87 17.40
CA LEU A 442 -8.03 14.11 18.63
C LEU A 442 -7.07 12.92 18.77
N GLN A 443 -6.82 12.16 17.71
CA GLN A 443 -5.90 11.02 17.71
C GLN A 443 -4.47 11.44 18.08
N ILE A 444 -3.95 12.51 17.46
CA ILE A 444 -2.63 13.08 17.75
C ILE A 444 -2.54 13.52 19.22
N TYR A 445 -3.48 14.34 19.70
CA TYR A 445 -3.44 14.90 21.05
C TYR A 445 -3.69 13.85 22.14
N ASN A 446 -4.59 12.89 21.92
CA ASN A 446 -4.82 11.75 22.83
C ASN A 446 -3.55 10.92 22.98
N TYR A 447 -2.84 10.65 21.88
CA TYR A 447 -1.59 9.90 21.94
C TYR A 447 -0.48 10.70 22.63
N TRP A 448 -0.35 12.00 22.33
CA TRP A 448 0.61 12.87 22.99
C TRP A 448 0.41 12.90 24.51
N ALA A 449 -0.78 13.21 25.00
CA ALA A 449 -1.06 13.25 26.44
C ALA A 449 -0.83 11.89 27.15
N ARG A 450 -1.05 10.77 26.44
CA ARG A 450 -0.69 9.43 26.93
C ARG A 450 0.81 9.19 27.01
N LEU A 451 1.61 9.72 26.07
CA LEU A 451 3.08 9.62 26.14
C LEU A 451 3.69 10.57 27.17
N GLU A 452 3.14 11.78 27.34
CA GLU A 452 3.48 12.67 28.45
C GLU A 452 3.29 11.98 29.80
N SER A 453 2.13 11.34 30.00
CA SER A 453 1.79 10.63 31.25
C SER A 453 2.66 9.39 31.47
N ASN A 454 2.82 8.53 30.45
CA ASN A 454 3.40 7.20 30.62
C ASN A 454 4.93 7.14 30.44
N LEU A 455 5.49 7.97 29.53
CA LEU A 455 6.92 7.96 29.20
C LEU A 455 7.64 9.18 29.77
N GLY A 456 7.07 10.38 29.59
CA GLY A 456 7.60 11.63 30.16
C GLY A 456 7.37 11.77 31.66
N LYS A 457 6.36 11.08 32.21
CA LYS A 457 5.88 11.16 33.61
C LYS A 457 5.41 12.57 34.02
N ASP A 458 5.00 13.39 33.04
CA ASP A 458 4.61 14.79 33.24
C ASP A 458 3.10 14.97 33.04
N ILE A 459 2.36 14.76 34.12
CA ILE A 459 0.89 14.92 34.17
C ILE A 459 0.49 16.39 33.90
N THR A 460 1.35 17.36 34.23
CA THR A 460 1.07 18.78 34.01
C THR A 460 1.16 19.12 32.51
N ALA A 461 2.17 18.60 31.81
CA ALA A 461 2.23 18.67 30.36
C ALA A 461 1.06 17.91 29.69
N ALA A 462 0.73 16.70 30.16
CA ALA A 462 -0.41 15.93 29.64
C ALA A 462 -1.74 16.70 29.72
N ARG A 463 -1.99 17.38 30.86
CA ARG A 463 -3.11 18.31 31.04
C ARG A 463 -3.03 19.50 30.09
N GLY A 464 -1.83 20.10 29.94
CA GLY A 464 -1.58 21.20 29.00
C GLY A 464 -1.92 20.84 27.55
N VAL A 465 -1.59 19.62 27.11
CA VAL A 465 -1.95 19.06 25.79
C VAL A 465 -3.48 19.00 25.65
N TRP A 466 -4.20 18.41 26.60
CA TRP A 466 -5.67 18.37 26.55
C TRP A 466 -6.33 19.74 26.57
N GLU A 467 -5.88 20.67 27.42
CA GLU A 467 -6.39 22.05 27.43
C GLU A 467 -6.08 22.79 26.12
N SER A 468 -4.99 22.46 25.43
CA SER A 468 -4.70 22.96 24.09
C SER A 468 -5.67 22.39 23.04
N LEU A 469 -5.96 21.08 23.07
CA LEU A 469 -7.00 20.49 22.21
C LEU A 469 -8.37 21.14 22.45
N LEU A 470 -8.75 21.38 23.70
CA LEU A 470 -10.04 21.96 24.05
C LEU A 470 -10.21 23.43 23.62
N LYS A 471 -9.12 24.18 23.40
CA LYS A 471 -9.18 25.50 22.75
C LYS A 471 -9.55 25.40 21.27
N ASN A 472 -9.04 24.38 20.57
CA ASN A 472 -9.21 24.21 19.12
C ASN A 472 -10.48 23.41 18.75
N SER A 473 -10.86 22.45 19.59
CA SER A 473 -11.91 21.47 19.33
C SER A 473 -12.82 21.21 20.54
N GLY A 474 -12.98 22.17 21.45
CA GLY A 474 -13.82 22.05 22.66
C GLY A 474 -15.33 21.89 22.41
N SER A 475 -15.74 21.89 21.14
CA SER A 475 -17.07 21.53 20.62
C SER A 475 -17.24 20.04 20.26
N MET A 476 -16.16 19.25 20.25
CA MET A 476 -16.23 17.78 20.11
C MET A 476 -16.49 17.14 21.48
N PHE A 477 -17.42 16.19 21.55
CA PHE A 477 -17.73 15.45 22.78
C PHE A 477 -16.56 14.53 23.17
N GLU A 478 -15.96 13.92 22.15
CA GLU A 478 -14.90 12.91 22.20
C GLU A 478 -13.59 13.49 22.78
N ALA A 479 -13.36 14.80 22.62
CA ALA A 479 -12.23 15.51 23.23
C ALA A 479 -12.39 15.68 24.75
N TRP A 480 -13.61 15.94 25.24
CA TRP A 480 -13.88 15.96 26.68
C TRP A 480 -13.86 14.55 27.27
N GLN A 481 -14.45 13.57 26.57
CA GLN A 481 -14.42 12.17 26.99
C GLN A 481 -12.98 11.65 27.09
N GLY A 482 -12.11 11.95 26.13
CA GLY A 482 -10.70 11.53 26.15
C GLY A 482 -9.91 12.09 27.34
N TYR A 483 -10.08 13.37 27.67
CA TYR A 483 -9.43 14.00 28.82
C TYR A 483 -9.95 13.42 30.14
N ILE A 484 -11.26 13.27 30.28
CA ILE A 484 -11.89 12.65 31.46
C ILE A 484 -11.44 11.19 31.63
N SER A 485 -11.31 10.44 30.53
CA SER A 485 -10.78 9.07 30.54
C SER A 485 -9.36 9.05 31.09
N MET A 486 -8.46 9.93 30.64
CA MET A 486 -7.09 10.03 31.14
C MET A 486 -7.04 10.32 32.65
N GLU A 487 -7.78 11.31 33.15
CA GLU A 487 -7.78 11.63 34.59
C GLU A 487 -8.40 10.51 35.44
N THR A 488 -9.38 9.76 34.90
CA THR A 488 -9.98 8.60 35.57
C THR A 488 -9.04 7.39 35.55
N GLU A 489 -8.38 7.11 34.41
CA GLU A 489 -7.35 6.07 34.24
C GLU A 489 -6.15 6.29 35.20
N LEU A 490 -5.81 7.55 35.50
CA LEU A 490 -4.77 7.94 36.47
C LEU A 490 -5.27 8.07 37.93
N GLY A 491 -6.56 7.85 38.20
CA GLY A 491 -7.15 7.92 39.54
C GLY A 491 -7.37 9.34 40.09
N HIS A 492 -7.24 10.39 39.28
CA HIS A 492 -7.46 11.79 39.66
C HIS A 492 -8.96 12.16 39.65
N ILE A 493 -9.76 11.43 40.42
CA ILE A 493 -11.23 11.52 40.46
C ILE A 493 -11.74 12.96 40.63
N ASN A 494 -11.07 13.78 41.45
CA ASN A 494 -11.48 15.18 41.65
C ASN A 494 -11.32 16.06 40.39
N GLU A 495 -10.31 15.80 39.56
CA GLU A 495 -10.12 16.53 38.30
C GLU A 495 -11.07 16.01 37.21
N ALA A 496 -11.30 14.70 37.12
CA ALA A 496 -12.35 14.14 36.26
C ALA A 496 -13.74 14.73 36.60
N ARG A 497 -14.07 14.84 37.90
CA ARG A 497 -15.28 15.52 38.41
C ARG A 497 -15.32 17.00 38.06
N SER A 498 -14.18 17.69 38.12
CA SER A 498 -14.04 19.10 37.69
C SER A 498 -14.34 19.26 36.20
N LEU A 499 -13.81 18.38 35.35
CA LEU A 499 -14.04 18.37 33.90
C LEU A 499 -15.52 18.13 33.55
N TYR A 500 -16.20 17.17 34.18
CA TYR A 500 -17.65 16.98 34.02
C TYR A 500 -18.45 18.24 34.37
N LYS A 501 -18.16 18.86 35.53
CA LYS A 501 -18.76 20.13 35.97
C LYS A 501 -18.48 21.29 34.99
N ARG A 502 -17.40 21.19 34.19
CA ARG A 502 -17.01 22.14 33.13
C ARG A 502 -17.70 21.93 31.78
N CYS A 503 -18.22 20.73 31.50
CA CYS A 503 -18.72 20.37 30.16
C CYS A 503 -20.20 19.96 30.08
N TYR A 504 -20.86 19.54 31.16
CA TYR A 504 -22.25 19.03 31.14
C TYR A 504 -23.28 20.01 30.52
N SER A 505 -23.03 21.32 30.62
CA SER A 505 -23.90 22.39 30.11
C SER A 505 -23.64 22.76 28.65
N LYS A 506 -22.57 22.25 28.02
CA LYS A 506 -22.24 22.51 26.61
C LYS A 506 -23.26 21.84 25.68
N ARG A 507 -23.24 22.24 24.41
CA ARG A 507 -24.00 21.62 23.33
C ARG A 507 -23.00 20.94 22.38
N PHE A 508 -23.04 19.61 22.38
CA PHE A 508 -22.30 18.72 21.48
C PHE A 508 -23.24 18.17 20.39
N SER A 509 -22.69 17.82 19.24
CA SER A 509 -23.39 17.22 18.11
C SER A 509 -24.00 15.85 18.43
N GLY A 510 -25.07 15.48 17.72
CA GLY A 510 -25.72 14.18 17.85
C GLY A 510 -26.24 13.92 19.27
N THR A 511 -25.87 12.78 19.84
CA THR A 511 -26.22 12.39 21.21
C THR A 511 -25.25 12.90 22.28
N GLY A 512 -24.09 13.46 21.91
CA GLY A 512 -23.00 13.80 22.86
C GLY A 512 -23.40 14.71 24.04
N SER A 513 -24.43 15.56 23.86
CA SER A 513 -24.99 16.40 24.93
C SER A 513 -25.74 15.61 26.01
N GLU A 514 -26.34 14.48 25.63
CA GLU A 514 -27.02 13.52 26.50
C GLU A 514 -26.04 12.46 27.01
N ASP A 515 -25.09 12.03 26.17
CA ASP A 515 -24.06 11.05 26.56
C ASP A 515 -23.13 11.59 27.64
N ILE A 516 -22.67 12.85 27.56
CA ILE A 516 -21.83 13.45 28.61
C ILE A 516 -22.58 13.58 29.95
N CYS A 517 -23.88 13.87 29.89
CA CYS A 517 -24.76 13.97 31.06
C CYS A 517 -24.94 12.59 31.72
N ASN A 518 -25.26 11.57 30.93
CA ASN A 518 -25.37 10.19 31.39
C ASN A 518 -24.02 9.64 31.88
N SER A 519 -22.91 10.05 31.27
CA SER A 519 -21.55 9.67 31.67
C SER A 519 -21.17 10.25 33.03
N TRP A 520 -21.49 11.51 33.33
CA TRP A 520 -21.28 12.08 34.66
C TRP A 520 -22.07 11.33 35.74
N VAL A 521 -23.34 11.01 35.47
CA VAL A 521 -24.19 10.24 36.40
C VAL A 521 -23.72 8.80 36.60
N ARG A 522 -22.97 8.20 35.66
CA ARG A 522 -22.28 6.92 35.85
C ARG A 522 -21.01 7.08 36.69
N PHE A 523 -20.18 8.05 36.35
CA PHE A 523 -18.94 8.36 37.07
C PHE A 523 -19.17 8.58 38.57
N GLU A 524 -20.20 9.33 38.98
CA GLU A 524 -20.47 9.53 40.42
C GLU A 524 -21.07 8.29 41.11
N ARG A 525 -21.56 7.28 40.37
CA ARG A 525 -21.93 5.96 40.95
C ARG A 525 -20.72 5.05 41.16
N GLU A 526 -19.67 5.26 40.38
CA GLU A 526 -18.45 4.43 40.37
C GLU A 526 -17.38 5.02 41.31
N PHE A 527 -17.29 6.36 41.40
CA PHE A 527 -16.22 7.08 42.11
C PHE A 527 -16.71 8.25 42.99
N GLY A 528 -18.03 8.42 43.16
CA GLY A 528 -18.64 9.53 43.91
C GLY A 528 -19.13 9.13 45.31
N THR A 529 -19.34 10.14 46.15
CA THR A 529 -20.19 10.00 47.33
C THR A 529 -21.67 10.04 46.95
N LEU A 530 -22.57 9.66 47.87
CA LEU A 530 -24.01 9.85 47.65
C LEU A 530 -24.37 11.33 47.43
N GLU A 531 -23.66 12.26 48.09
CA GLU A 531 -23.85 13.70 47.93
C GLU A 531 -23.39 14.21 46.55
N ASP A 532 -22.25 13.71 46.04
CA ASP A 532 -21.79 14.01 44.66
C ASP A 532 -22.77 13.45 43.62
N PHE A 533 -23.28 12.24 43.84
CA PHE A 533 -24.24 11.58 42.97
C PHE A 533 -25.58 12.33 42.90
N ASP A 534 -26.14 12.70 44.07
CA ASP A 534 -27.37 13.51 44.13
C ASP A 534 -27.16 14.91 43.54
N HIS A 535 -25.97 15.51 43.73
CA HIS A 535 -25.62 16.78 43.08
C HIS A 535 -25.58 16.63 41.54
N ALA A 536 -24.95 15.58 41.01
CA ALA A 536 -24.93 15.32 39.58
C ALA A 536 -26.35 15.11 39.03
N LEU A 537 -27.19 14.30 39.70
CA LEU A 537 -28.61 14.15 39.34
C LEU A 537 -29.36 15.49 39.34
N GLN A 538 -29.15 16.35 40.33
CA GLN A 538 -29.78 17.66 40.44
C GLN A 538 -29.40 18.59 39.27
N LYS A 539 -28.16 18.51 38.78
CA LYS A 539 -27.67 19.30 37.63
C LYS A 539 -28.06 18.70 36.27
N VAL A 540 -28.05 17.38 36.17
CA VAL A 540 -28.23 16.64 34.91
C VAL A 540 -29.71 16.45 34.56
N SER A 541 -30.59 16.18 35.54
CA SER A 541 -32.00 15.85 35.24
C SER A 541 -32.75 16.96 34.48
N PRO A 542 -32.66 18.26 34.85
CA PRO A 542 -33.29 19.34 34.09
C PRO A 542 -32.68 19.50 32.69
N ARG A 543 -31.37 19.22 32.54
CA ARG A 543 -30.64 19.32 31.28
C ARG A 543 -31.05 18.22 30.29
N LEU A 544 -31.24 16.98 30.78
CA LEU A 544 -31.78 15.89 29.96
C LEU A 544 -33.22 16.17 29.51
N GLN A 545 -34.06 16.74 30.38
CA GLN A 545 -35.42 17.16 30.03
C GLN A 545 -35.43 18.25 28.95
N GLU A 546 -34.56 19.26 29.03
CA GLU A 546 -34.37 20.27 27.98
C GLU A 546 -34.01 19.63 26.62
N LEU A 547 -33.05 18.70 26.62
CA LEU A 547 -32.57 18.03 25.42
C LEU A 547 -33.64 17.11 24.79
N GLN A 548 -34.40 16.38 25.61
CA GLN A 548 -35.52 15.54 25.16
C GLN A 548 -36.65 16.39 24.56
N PHE A 549 -37.03 17.49 25.22
CA PHE A 549 -38.05 18.42 24.70
C PHE A 549 -37.60 19.07 23.39
N PHE A 550 -36.31 19.41 23.26
CA PHE A 550 -35.74 19.95 22.03
C PHE A 550 -35.77 18.95 20.86
N LYS A 551 -35.46 17.65 21.11
CA LYS A 551 -35.60 16.57 20.10
C LYS A 551 -37.05 16.46 19.61
N LEU A 552 -38.02 16.39 20.52
CA LEU A 552 -39.45 16.32 20.18
C LEU A 552 -39.94 17.56 19.38
N GLN A 553 -39.39 18.75 19.64
CA GLN A 553 -39.66 19.94 18.82
C GLN A 553 -39.05 19.87 17.41
N GLN A 554 -37.89 19.23 17.23
CA GLN A 554 -37.31 19.03 15.90
C GLN A 554 -38.10 17.98 15.10
N GLU A 555 -38.47 16.87 15.74
CA GLU A 555 -39.27 15.80 15.14
C GLU A 555 -40.65 16.31 14.68
N SER A 556 -41.37 17.05 15.53
CA SER A 556 -42.67 17.65 15.17
C SER A 556 -42.56 18.68 14.04
N LYS A 557 -41.51 19.50 13.99
CA LYS A 557 -41.27 20.43 12.86
C LYS A 557 -40.97 19.70 11.55
N ASN A 558 -40.17 18.64 11.60
CA ASN A 558 -39.87 17.82 10.42
C ASN A 558 -41.14 17.14 9.90
N ILE A 559 -42.01 16.63 10.78
CA ILE A 559 -43.31 16.05 10.41
C ILE A 559 -44.18 17.09 9.69
N VAL A 560 -44.36 18.30 10.25
CA VAL A 560 -45.15 19.36 9.61
C VAL A 560 -44.58 19.76 8.24
N SER A 561 -43.26 19.85 8.10
CA SER A 561 -42.62 20.15 6.81
C SER A 561 -42.80 19.05 5.74
N SER A 562 -43.13 17.82 6.15
CA SER A 562 -43.36 16.69 5.24
C SER A 562 -44.79 16.58 4.71
N THR A 563 -45.75 17.31 5.30
CA THR A 563 -47.17 17.25 4.92
C THR A 563 -47.59 18.26 3.84
N ASP A 564 -46.88 19.38 3.67
CA ASP A 564 -47.29 20.49 2.77
C ASP A 564 -46.91 20.30 1.28
N HIS A 565 -46.60 19.07 0.84
CA HIS A 565 -46.28 18.75 -0.55
C HIS A 565 -47.20 17.69 -1.17
N LYS A 566 -48.53 17.92 -1.04
CA LYS A 566 -49.55 17.27 -1.87
C LYS A 566 -50.88 18.02 -1.91
N GLU A 567 -50.96 19.11 -2.69
CA GLU A 567 -52.02 19.35 -3.70
C GLU A 567 -51.90 20.71 -4.42
N GLY A 568 -52.50 20.76 -5.63
CA GLY A 568 -52.74 21.92 -6.49
C GLY A 568 -53.75 21.50 -7.58
N PRO A 569 -54.32 22.40 -8.41
CA PRO A 569 -53.56 23.49 -9.04
C PRO A 569 -54.35 24.79 -9.42
N ALA A 570 -53.64 25.69 -10.12
CA ALA A 570 -54.10 26.50 -11.27
C ALA A 570 -54.71 27.94 -11.14
N LYS A 571 -53.81 28.91 -11.41
CA LYS A 571 -53.88 29.98 -12.46
C LYS A 571 -54.40 31.41 -12.16
N LYS A 572 -53.67 32.35 -12.81
CA LYS A 572 -53.88 33.81 -13.05
C LYS A 572 -53.46 34.76 -11.91
N SER A 573 -52.84 35.94 -12.17
CA SER A 573 -52.12 36.43 -13.38
C SER A 573 -51.40 37.78 -13.14
N LYS A 574 -50.20 37.96 -13.76
CA LYS A 574 -49.42 39.22 -13.91
C LYS A 574 -48.92 39.89 -12.59
N GLY A 575 -47.81 40.63 -12.57
CA GLY A 575 -46.86 40.99 -13.64
C GLY A 575 -45.54 41.59 -13.10
N GLU A 576 -44.64 41.99 -14.01
CA GLU A 576 -43.24 42.39 -13.74
C GLU A 576 -43.07 43.74 -12.98
N LYS A 577 -42.02 43.88 -12.12
CA LYS A 577 -40.77 44.61 -12.49
C LYS A 577 -39.68 44.73 -11.38
N ARG A 578 -38.47 44.33 -11.79
CA ARG A 578 -37.07 44.79 -11.51
C ARG A 578 -36.72 45.83 -10.41
N LYS A 579 -35.46 45.67 -9.93
CA LYS A 579 -34.52 46.61 -9.25
C LYS A 579 -34.76 46.85 -7.74
N SER A 580 -33.83 46.59 -6.80
CA SER A 580 -32.41 47.03 -6.57
C SER A 580 -32.31 48.40 -5.88
N SER A 581 -31.49 48.66 -4.84
CA SER A 581 -30.47 47.85 -4.13
C SER A 581 -30.04 48.52 -2.80
N SER A 582 -29.09 47.89 -2.10
CA SER A 582 -27.99 48.48 -1.30
C SER A 582 -28.23 49.13 0.09
N ASP A 583 -27.23 48.85 0.94
CA ASP A 583 -26.72 49.58 2.11
C ASP A 583 -27.35 49.49 3.52
N ALA A 584 -26.43 49.65 4.49
CA ALA A 584 -26.55 49.63 5.95
C ALA A 584 -26.30 51.08 6.49
N PRO A 585 -26.03 51.40 7.79
CA PRO A 585 -25.68 50.54 8.92
C PRO A 585 -26.33 50.84 10.31
N ASN A 586 -26.06 49.92 11.25
CA ASN A 586 -25.76 50.07 12.69
C ASN A 586 -26.01 51.41 13.44
N GLU A 587 -26.76 51.36 14.57
CA GLU A 587 -26.35 52.00 15.84
C GLU A 587 -27.08 51.45 17.10
N GLU A 588 -26.86 52.07 18.28
CA GLU A 588 -26.89 51.43 19.61
C GLU A 588 -28.19 51.53 20.47
N SER A 589 -28.11 51.05 21.73
CA SER A 589 -29.15 51.03 22.76
C SER A 589 -29.33 52.36 23.52
N PRO A 590 -30.39 52.50 24.35
CA PRO A 590 -30.14 52.71 25.79
C PRO A 590 -31.12 51.95 26.72
N ALA A 591 -31.05 52.18 28.05
CA ALA A 591 -31.56 51.24 29.06
C ALA A 591 -32.15 51.85 30.37
N LYS A 592 -32.78 50.96 31.18
CA LYS A 592 -33.05 51.01 32.65
C LYS A 592 -34.00 52.07 33.25
N ARG A 593 -35.04 51.59 33.97
CA ARG A 593 -35.52 51.99 35.34
C ARG A 593 -36.82 51.22 35.70
N GLN A 594 -37.34 51.14 36.93
CA GLN A 594 -36.79 50.87 38.27
C GLN A 594 -37.94 50.45 39.25
N LYS A 595 -37.63 49.67 40.31
CA LYS A 595 -38.53 49.04 41.32
C LYS A 595 -39.55 49.93 42.08
N ALA A 596 -40.60 49.28 42.62
CA ALA A 596 -41.42 49.75 43.76
C ALA A 596 -41.84 48.58 44.73
N LYS A 597 -42.68 48.86 45.75
CA LYS A 597 -43.12 48.00 46.90
C LYS A 597 -44.61 48.30 47.23
N ALA A 598 -45.42 47.54 47.99
CA ALA A 598 -45.52 46.14 48.50
C ALA A 598 -46.98 46.02 49.10
N HIS A 599 -47.44 45.36 50.19
CA HIS A 599 -46.95 44.52 51.31
C HIS A 599 -48.17 43.97 52.14
N ASN A 600 -48.10 42.73 52.70
CA ASN A 600 -48.96 42.21 53.83
C ASN A 600 -50.47 41.94 53.52
N LYS A 601 -51.31 41.10 54.19
CA LYS A 601 -51.28 40.04 55.27
C LYS A 601 -52.16 38.84 54.78
N GLY A 602 -52.38 37.69 55.43
CA GLY A 602 -52.09 37.18 56.79
C GLY A 602 -52.27 35.64 56.88
N ALA A 603 -52.45 35.05 58.08
CA ALA A 603 -52.25 33.61 58.34
C ALA A 603 -53.45 32.88 59.00
N VAL A 604 -53.42 31.53 59.05
CA VAL A 604 -53.89 30.68 60.18
C VAL A 604 -53.41 29.21 60.05
N LYS A 605 -53.21 28.55 61.19
CA LYS A 605 -52.99 27.11 61.49
C LYS A 605 -53.69 26.85 62.87
N PRO A 606 -53.81 25.63 63.46
CA PRO A 606 -53.27 24.30 63.08
C PRO A 606 -54.33 23.15 63.14
N ASN A 607 -53.91 21.88 62.98
CA ASN A 607 -53.95 20.93 64.13
C ASN A 607 -53.02 19.71 63.95
N LYS A 608 -52.95 18.83 64.98
CA LYS A 608 -51.92 17.81 65.23
C LYS A 608 -52.53 16.47 65.68
N VAL A 609 -51.97 15.33 65.24
CA VAL A 609 -51.96 14.07 66.00
C VAL A 609 -50.66 13.32 65.68
N GLU A 610 -50.02 12.68 66.68
CA GLU A 610 -48.86 11.78 66.52
C GLU A 610 -49.27 10.30 66.49
N ASN A 611 -48.36 9.41 66.10
CA ASN A 611 -47.98 8.32 67.00
C ASN A 611 -46.60 7.73 66.65
N THR A 612 -45.87 7.27 67.67
CA THR A 612 -44.47 6.83 67.58
C THR A 612 -44.25 5.63 68.50
N ILE A 613 -43.75 4.49 67.99
CA ILE A 613 -43.23 3.39 68.84
C ILE A 613 -41.98 2.75 68.18
N THR A 614 -40.93 2.63 68.99
CA THR A 614 -39.76 1.72 68.91
C THR A 614 -39.39 1.40 70.38
N PRO A 615 -38.37 0.56 70.72
CA PRO A 615 -37.54 -0.37 69.94
C PRO A 615 -37.55 -1.80 70.55
N THR A 616 -36.67 -2.72 70.09
CA THR A 616 -35.79 -3.57 70.95
C THR A 616 -34.83 -4.45 70.13
N ASP A 617 -33.60 -4.60 70.64
CA ASP A 617 -32.54 -5.57 70.28
C ASP A 617 -32.43 -6.63 71.42
N PRO A 618 -31.83 -7.85 71.25
CA PRO A 618 -30.36 -8.00 71.24
C PRO A 618 -29.74 -9.20 70.48
N ALA A 619 -28.40 -9.28 70.50
CA ALA A 619 -27.54 -10.16 69.69
C ALA A 619 -27.11 -11.50 70.34
N ALA A 620 -26.48 -12.38 69.54
CA ALA A 620 -25.56 -13.45 69.97
C ALA A 620 -24.57 -13.86 68.84
N HIS A 621 -23.42 -14.44 69.20
CA HIS A 621 -22.31 -14.85 68.30
C HIS A 621 -22.34 -16.34 67.91
N VAL A 622 -21.69 -16.68 66.78
CA VAL A 622 -20.67 -17.77 66.68
C VAL A 622 -19.58 -17.31 65.69
N GLU A 623 -18.35 -17.77 65.89
CA GLU A 623 -17.13 -17.42 65.11
C GLU A 623 -16.78 -18.53 64.09
N ASP A 624 -15.98 -18.22 63.06
CA ASP A 624 -14.70 -18.95 62.86
C ASP A 624 -13.75 -18.24 61.86
N ASP A 625 -12.47 -18.61 61.89
CA ASP A 625 -11.36 -17.95 61.21
C ASP A 625 -11.06 -18.51 59.79
N VAL A 626 -10.29 -17.76 58.98
CA VAL A 626 -9.12 -18.23 58.18
C VAL A 626 -8.73 -17.22 57.10
N LYS A 627 -7.43 -16.91 57.07
CA LYS A 627 -6.76 -16.05 56.08
C LYS A 627 -6.50 -16.79 54.77
N THR A 628 -6.79 -16.17 53.63
CA THR A 628 -6.25 -16.57 52.32
C THR A 628 -5.20 -15.56 51.84
N LYS A 629 -4.15 -16.07 51.18
CA LYS A 629 -3.09 -15.29 50.53
C LYS A 629 -3.37 -15.21 49.02
N ASP A 630 -2.87 -14.19 48.36
CA ASP A 630 -2.89 -14.08 46.90
C ASP A 630 -2.09 -15.20 46.21
N PRO A 631 -2.59 -15.70 45.06
CA PRO A 631 -1.76 -16.31 44.04
C PRO A 631 -1.89 -15.59 42.69
N ILE A 632 -0.77 -15.00 42.28
CA ILE A 632 -0.24 -14.73 40.92
C ILE A 632 -1.12 -15.24 39.74
N PRO A 633 -1.41 -14.40 38.71
CA PRO A 633 -2.28 -14.78 37.59
C PRO A 633 -1.72 -15.91 36.70
N GLU A 634 -2.57 -16.88 36.35
CA GLU A 634 -2.24 -17.97 35.41
C GLU A 634 -2.13 -17.50 33.95
N LYS A 635 -1.39 -18.28 33.15
CA LYS A 635 -1.14 -18.06 31.72
C LYS A 635 -2.36 -18.46 30.87
N PHE A 636 -2.55 -17.79 29.74
CA PHE A 636 -3.55 -18.16 28.73
C PHE A 636 -3.43 -19.64 28.32
N LYS A 637 -4.49 -20.42 28.52
CA LYS A 637 -4.59 -21.80 28.04
C LYS A 637 -4.89 -21.79 26.53
N GLN A 638 -4.21 -22.68 25.80
CA GLN A 638 -4.29 -22.77 24.34
C GLN A 638 -5.53 -23.59 23.96
N TYR A 639 -6.51 -22.96 23.30
CA TYR A 639 -7.79 -23.57 22.98
C TYR A 639 -7.69 -24.66 21.90
N THR A 640 -8.44 -25.74 22.08
CA THR A 640 -8.64 -26.81 21.11
C THR A 640 -10.05 -26.74 20.52
N ASP A 641 -10.18 -26.46 19.22
CA ASP A 641 -11.46 -26.25 18.52
C ASP A 641 -12.35 -27.51 18.39
N GLN A 642 -12.10 -28.56 19.17
CA GLN A 642 -12.78 -29.87 19.07
C GLN A 642 -14.15 -29.87 19.79
N CYS A 643 -14.36 -29.04 20.81
CA CYS A 643 -15.58 -28.98 21.61
C CYS A 643 -16.44 -27.73 21.33
N THR A 644 -16.34 -27.13 20.14
CA THR A 644 -17.03 -25.88 19.78
C THR A 644 -18.30 -26.10 18.95
N ALA A 645 -19.43 -25.53 19.40
CA ALA A 645 -20.64 -25.38 18.61
C ALA A 645 -20.62 -24.07 17.81
N PHE A 646 -21.06 -24.12 16.55
CA PHE A 646 -21.41 -22.94 15.76
C PHE A 646 -22.92 -22.70 15.83
N VAL A 647 -23.31 -21.50 16.26
CA VAL A 647 -24.71 -21.05 16.39
C VAL A 647 -24.98 -19.92 15.38
N SER A 648 -26.04 -20.06 14.61
CA SER A 648 -26.42 -19.15 13.53
C SER A 648 -27.92 -18.83 13.52
N ASN A 649 -28.30 -17.76 12.81
CA ASN A 649 -29.63 -17.14 12.85
C ASN A 649 -30.04 -16.61 14.26
N LEU A 650 -29.04 -16.23 15.06
CA LEU A 650 -29.24 -15.54 16.34
C LEU A 650 -29.95 -14.18 16.11
N ASN A 651 -30.76 -13.73 17.06
CA ASN A 651 -31.37 -12.41 16.99
C ASN A 651 -30.31 -11.31 17.20
N LEU A 652 -30.42 -10.20 16.48
CA LEU A 652 -29.45 -9.09 16.49
C LEU A 652 -29.38 -8.36 17.85
N LYS A 653 -30.39 -8.59 18.72
CA LYS A 653 -30.48 -8.08 20.10
C LYS A 653 -30.05 -9.10 21.18
N ALA A 654 -29.64 -10.32 20.81
CA ALA A 654 -29.32 -11.36 21.79
C ALA A 654 -27.90 -11.19 22.35
N ASN A 655 -27.78 -11.25 23.67
CA ASN A 655 -26.54 -11.12 24.43
C ASN A 655 -25.96 -12.49 24.80
N SER A 656 -24.74 -12.50 25.37
CA SER A 656 -24.09 -13.71 25.89
C SER A 656 -24.88 -14.40 27.01
N GLU A 657 -25.67 -13.64 27.76
CA GLU A 657 -26.54 -14.15 28.83
C GLU A 657 -27.75 -14.92 28.28
N ASP A 658 -28.40 -14.44 27.21
CA ASP A 658 -29.48 -15.15 26.53
C ASP A 658 -29.00 -16.51 26.00
N ILE A 659 -27.79 -16.55 25.43
CA ILE A 659 -27.16 -17.77 24.92
C ILE A 659 -26.81 -18.72 26.08
N ARG A 660 -26.27 -18.20 27.19
CA ARG A 660 -25.96 -19.01 28.38
C ARG A 660 -27.22 -19.60 29.02
N GLY A 661 -28.31 -18.84 29.10
CA GLY A 661 -29.61 -19.30 29.57
C GLY A 661 -30.28 -20.31 28.63
N PHE A 662 -30.08 -20.19 27.32
CA PHE A 662 -30.60 -21.16 26.35
C PHE A 662 -29.92 -22.55 26.44
N PHE A 663 -28.68 -22.61 26.95
CA PHE A 663 -27.92 -23.85 27.13
C PHE A 663 -27.75 -24.27 28.61
N SER A 664 -28.43 -23.62 29.57
CA SER A 664 -28.24 -23.89 31.01
C SER A 664 -28.71 -25.28 31.45
N ASP A 665 -29.64 -25.87 30.70
CA ASP A 665 -30.14 -27.25 30.86
C ASP A 665 -29.24 -28.32 30.21
N VAL A 666 -28.38 -27.91 29.27
CA VAL A 666 -27.31 -28.76 28.70
C VAL A 666 -26.10 -28.75 29.63
N GLY A 667 -25.78 -27.62 30.25
CA GLY A 667 -24.58 -27.44 31.09
C GLY A 667 -23.30 -27.30 30.26
N GLY A 668 -22.15 -27.32 30.94
CA GLY A 668 -20.83 -27.38 30.30
C GLY A 668 -20.40 -26.15 29.47
N VAL A 669 -21.09 -25.00 29.54
CA VAL A 669 -20.78 -23.81 28.71
C VAL A 669 -19.56 -23.05 29.25
N GLY A 670 -18.40 -23.31 28.67
CA GLY A 670 -17.13 -22.65 29.01
C GLY A 670 -17.08 -21.20 28.52
N ALA A 671 -17.11 -20.99 27.20
CA ALA A 671 -16.99 -19.66 26.58
C ALA A 671 -18.03 -19.41 25.48
N ILE A 672 -18.40 -18.14 25.28
CA ILE A 672 -19.36 -17.70 24.25
C ILE A 672 -18.71 -16.55 23.47
N ARG A 673 -18.53 -16.74 22.16
CA ARG A 673 -17.84 -15.81 21.24
C ARG A 673 -18.82 -15.34 20.15
N ILE A 674 -19.53 -14.24 20.40
CA ILE A 674 -20.47 -13.63 19.44
C ILE A 674 -19.69 -12.90 18.34
N LEU A 675 -20.01 -13.16 17.07
CA LEU A 675 -19.40 -12.48 15.93
C LEU A 675 -20.05 -11.12 15.69
N LEU A 676 -19.37 -10.07 16.14
CA LEU A 676 -19.67 -8.69 15.75
C LEU A 676 -19.08 -8.37 14.38
N ASP A 677 -19.68 -7.41 13.67
CA ASP A 677 -19.06 -6.78 12.52
C ASP A 677 -17.89 -5.89 12.96
N LYS A 678 -16.78 -5.94 12.22
CA LYS A 678 -15.54 -5.19 12.54
C LYS A 678 -15.76 -3.67 12.45
N PHE A 679 -16.57 -3.22 11.50
CA PHE A 679 -16.77 -1.79 11.23
C PHE A 679 -17.95 -1.22 12.00
N THR A 680 -19.13 -1.86 11.96
CA THR A 680 -20.34 -1.32 12.62
C THR A 680 -20.52 -1.76 14.08
N LYS A 681 -19.68 -2.67 14.60
CA LYS A 681 -19.77 -3.29 15.96
C LYS A 681 -21.08 -4.02 16.28
N LYS A 682 -22.04 -4.09 15.35
CA LYS A 682 -23.32 -4.79 15.52
C LYS A 682 -23.14 -6.30 15.40
N SER A 683 -23.96 -7.07 16.11
CA SER A 683 -23.98 -8.54 16.00
C SER A 683 -24.33 -8.99 14.58
N ARG A 684 -23.59 -9.97 14.05
CA ARG A 684 -23.87 -10.58 12.73
C ARG A 684 -24.90 -11.72 12.80
N GLY A 685 -25.51 -11.97 13.97
CA GLY A 685 -26.44 -13.08 14.16
C GLY A 685 -25.76 -14.46 14.19
N LEU A 686 -24.45 -14.49 14.49
CA LEU A 686 -23.59 -15.68 14.57
C LEU A 686 -22.83 -15.69 15.90
N ALA A 687 -22.61 -16.87 16.48
CA ALA A 687 -21.79 -17.07 17.66
C ALA A 687 -21.11 -18.45 17.65
N TYR A 688 -19.97 -18.56 18.32
CA TYR A 688 -19.37 -19.83 18.70
C TYR A 688 -19.55 -20.05 20.20
N VAL A 689 -19.84 -21.28 20.61
CA VAL A 689 -19.99 -21.67 22.02
C VAL A 689 -19.07 -22.86 22.29
N ASP A 690 -18.13 -22.68 23.21
CA ASP A 690 -17.14 -23.68 23.58
C ASP A 690 -17.63 -24.45 24.81
N PHE A 691 -17.80 -25.76 24.66
CA PHE A 691 -18.26 -26.66 25.73
C PHE A 691 -17.09 -27.40 26.38
N CYS A 692 -17.24 -27.81 27.64
CA CYS A 692 -16.23 -28.58 28.36
C CYS A 692 -16.01 -29.99 27.77
N ASP A 693 -17.10 -30.67 27.41
CA ASP A 693 -17.10 -32.06 26.94
C ASP A 693 -17.92 -32.22 25.66
N ASP A 694 -17.52 -33.19 24.82
CA ASP A 694 -18.19 -33.47 23.55
C ASP A 694 -19.63 -34.02 23.75
N THR A 695 -19.92 -34.63 24.90
CA THR A 695 -21.28 -35.02 25.31
C THR A 695 -22.23 -33.81 25.44
N HIS A 696 -21.73 -32.70 26.01
CA HIS A 696 -22.47 -31.44 26.09
C HIS A 696 -22.61 -30.80 24.69
N LEU A 697 -21.61 -30.96 23.82
CA LEU A 697 -21.69 -30.50 22.42
C LEU A 697 -22.77 -31.26 21.62
N GLU A 698 -22.90 -32.58 21.77
CA GLU A 698 -23.98 -33.34 21.11
C GLU A 698 -25.36 -32.96 21.63
N ALA A 699 -25.53 -32.78 22.94
CA ALA A 699 -26.76 -32.28 23.53
C ALA A 699 -27.11 -30.84 23.08
N ALA A 700 -26.11 -29.97 22.89
CA ALA A 700 -26.30 -28.64 22.33
C ALA A 700 -26.73 -28.67 20.85
N VAL A 701 -26.16 -29.58 20.05
CA VAL A 701 -26.57 -29.79 18.64
C VAL A 701 -27.97 -30.39 18.54
N ALA A 702 -28.40 -31.22 19.50
CA ALA A 702 -29.78 -31.74 19.54
C ALA A 702 -30.86 -30.64 19.69
N LYS A 703 -30.50 -29.46 20.22
CA LYS A 703 -31.41 -28.29 20.32
C LYS A 703 -31.60 -27.48 19.03
N ASN A 704 -30.99 -27.90 17.92
CA ASN A 704 -31.09 -27.22 16.62
C ASN A 704 -32.56 -26.97 16.21
N LYS A 705 -32.88 -25.76 15.75
CA LYS A 705 -34.22 -25.23 15.37
C LYS A 705 -35.18 -24.85 16.51
N GLN A 706 -34.78 -24.95 17.78
CA GLN A 706 -35.55 -24.33 18.89
C GLN A 706 -35.56 -22.79 18.76
N MET A 707 -36.57 -22.14 19.39
CA MET A 707 -36.75 -20.69 19.33
C MET A 707 -36.04 -19.95 20.46
N LEU A 708 -35.27 -18.91 20.13
CA LEU A 708 -34.77 -17.90 21.06
C LEU A 708 -35.13 -16.51 20.54
N LEU A 709 -35.74 -15.67 21.38
CA LEU A 709 -36.15 -14.28 21.06
C LEU A 709 -36.85 -14.15 19.69
N GLY A 710 -37.81 -15.04 19.42
CA GLY A 710 -38.62 -15.04 18.18
C GLY A 710 -37.96 -15.61 16.92
N LYS A 711 -36.70 -16.07 16.98
CA LYS A 711 -36.00 -16.73 15.85
C LYS A 711 -35.65 -18.18 16.18
N LYS A 712 -35.73 -19.06 15.17
CA LYS A 712 -35.23 -20.44 15.27
C LYS A 712 -33.72 -20.46 15.07
N LEU A 713 -32.97 -20.86 16.11
CA LEU A 713 -31.52 -20.98 16.05
C LEU A 713 -31.10 -22.17 15.19
N SER A 714 -29.97 -22.08 14.48
CA SER A 714 -29.35 -23.23 13.81
C SER A 714 -27.99 -23.54 14.41
N ILE A 715 -27.85 -24.74 14.97
CA ILE A 715 -26.70 -25.18 15.79
C ILE A 715 -26.04 -26.39 15.10
N ALA A 716 -24.71 -26.37 14.99
CA ALA A 716 -23.91 -27.46 14.42
C ALA A 716 -22.55 -27.58 15.15
N ARG A 717 -21.88 -28.73 15.06
CA ARG A 717 -20.45 -28.83 15.43
C ARG A 717 -19.63 -27.90 14.51
N SER A 718 -18.63 -27.23 15.05
CA SER A 718 -17.70 -26.39 14.29
C SER A 718 -16.69 -27.26 13.53
N ASP A 719 -16.50 -27.02 12.23
CA ASP A 719 -15.43 -27.63 11.42
C ASP A 719 -14.52 -26.54 10.83
N PRO A 720 -13.32 -26.31 11.40
CA PRO A 720 -12.37 -25.33 10.88
C PRO A 720 -11.74 -25.68 9.51
N LYS A 721 -11.98 -26.88 8.94
CA LYS A 721 -11.32 -27.37 7.71
C LYS A 721 -12.27 -28.04 6.70
N GLY A 722 -13.54 -27.63 6.68
CA GLY A 722 -14.57 -28.19 5.81
C GLY A 722 -14.42 -27.90 4.30
N LYS A 723 -13.85 -28.85 3.53
CA LYS A 723 -14.02 -28.91 2.07
C LYS A 723 -15.51 -29.07 1.74
N ARG A 724 -16.09 -28.14 0.95
CA ARG A 724 -17.53 -28.17 0.60
C ARG A 724 -17.85 -29.39 -0.28
N LYS A 725 -18.47 -30.42 0.29
CA LYS A 725 -19.17 -31.50 -0.43
C LYS A 725 -20.67 -31.23 -0.49
N GLY A 726 -21.29 -31.49 -1.64
CA GLY A 726 -22.75 -31.55 -1.79
C GLY A 726 -23.34 -32.85 -1.23
N PRO A 727 -24.65 -32.91 -0.94
CA PRO A 727 -25.25 -34.04 -0.23
C PRO A 727 -25.79 -35.17 -1.14
N GLY A 728 -25.60 -36.41 -0.69
CA GLY A 728 -26.65 -37.42 -0.69
C GLY A 728 -26.94 -38.22 -1.97
N ALA A 729 -26.30 -39.37 -2.11
CA ALA A 729 -26.89 -40.58 -2.68
C ALA A 729 -26.54 -41.77 -1.76
N ALA A 730 -27.47 -42.70 -1.54
CA ALA A 730 -27.44 -43.56 -0.35
C ALA A 730 -27.10 -45.03 -0.62
N GLY A 731 -26.12 -45.53 0.15
CA GLY A 731 -26.12 -46.87 0.75
C GLY A 731 -25.86 -48.10 -0.14
N HIS A 732 -24.86 -48.90 0.26
CA HIS A 732 -25.12 -50.27 0.73
C HIS A 732 -24.04 -50.75 1.72
N LYS A 733 -24.34 -51.85 2.42
CA LYS A 733 -23.41 -52.66 3.25
C LYS A 733 -22.58 -53.56 2.29
N THR A 734 -21.50 -54.29 2.65
CA THR A 734 -21.10 -54.97 3.91
C THR A 734 -19.56 -55.08 4.05
N SER A 735 -19.12 -55.59 5.22
CA SER A 735 -17.80 -56.19 5.51
C SER A 735 -17.35 -57.25 4.45
N ASN A 736 -16.08 -57.67 4.30
CA ASN A 736 -15.12 -58.18 5.30
C ASN A 736 -13.75 -58.58 4.65
N THR A 737 -12.75 -58.94 5.49
CA THR A 737 -11.62 -59.91 5.23
C THR A 737 -10.54 -59.66 4.14
N GLU A 738 -9.31 -59.43 4.65
CA GLU A 738 -8.06 -60.20 4.42
C GLU A 738 -7.26 -60.27 3.08
N ARG A 739 -5.93 -60.24 3.29
CA ARG A 739 -4.79 -60.91 2.60
C ARG A 739 -4.28 -60.44 1.22
N GLN A 740 -3.05 -59.91 1.28
CA GLN A 740 -1.83 -60.43 0.62
C GLN A 740 -1.95 -61.25 -0.67
N GLY A 741 -1.24 -60.82 -1.71
CA GLY A 741 -0.85 -61.60 -2.90
C GLY A 741 0.01 -60.75 -3.83
N GLU A 742 1.17 -61.24 -4.25
CA GLU A 742 2.14 -60.53 -5.11
C GLU A 742 2.02 -60.91 -6.60
N ASP A 743 2.82 -60.19 -7.41
CA ASP A 743 3.22 -60.45 -8.80
C ASP A 743 2.23 -60.25 -9.96
N GLY A 744 2.70 -59.49 -10.97
CA GLY A 744 1.93 -59.17 -12.18
C GLY A 744 2.54 -58.06 -13.05
N LYS A 745 3.67 -58.32 -13.74
CA LYS A 745 4.19 -57.44 -14.81
C LYS A 745 3.14 -57.19 -15.91
N VAL A 746 3.01 -55.95 -16.38
CA VAL A 746 2.86 -55.59 -17.82
C VAL A 746 3.05 -54.06 -18.03
N LYS A 747 3.08 -53.60 -19.28
CA LYS A 747 3.71 -52.35 -19.77
C LYS A 747 2.76 -51.56 -20.69
N LEU A 748 3.06 -50.26 -20.92
CA LEU A 748 2.65 -49.38 -22.04
C LEU A 748 1.34 -48.55 -21.96
N LYS A 749 1.46 -47.29 -22.43
CA LYS A 749 0.54 -46.42 -23.24
C LYS A 749 -0.99 -46.56 -23.04
N GLY A 750 -1.80 -45.50 -22.91
CA GLY A 750 -1.62 -44.06 -23.14
C GLY A 750 -2.81 -43.45 -23.91
N ARG A 751 -2.89 -42.11 -24.01
CA ARG A 751 -3.85 -41.28 -24.81
C ARG A 751 -5.34 -41.20 -24.38
N ASN A 752 -5.77 -39.95 -24.19
CA ASN A 752 -7.00 -39.25 -24.65
C ASN A 752 -8.35 -40.00 -24.78
N THR A 753 -9.42 -39.42 -24.21
CA THR A 753 -10.67 -39.03 -24.93
C THR A 753 -11.61 -38.19 -24.03
N PHE A 754 -12.77 -37.77 -24.56
CA PHE A 754 -13.79 -36.84 -24.01
C PHE A 754 -13.40 -35.35 -24.12
N ALA A 755 -13.77 -34.60 -25.16
CA ALA A 755 -14.97 -34.56 -26.03
C ALA A 755 -16.17 -33.79 -25.44
N VAL A 756 -16.77 -32.93 -26.28
CA VAL A 756 -17.71 -31.86 -25.95
C VAL A 756 -19.18 -32.33 -26.00
N PRO A 757 -20.06 -31.80 -25.13
CA PRO A 757 -21.46 -31.55 -25.52
C PRO A 757 -21.80 -30.05 -25.63
N ARG A 758 -22.72 -29.70 -26.53
CA ARG A 758 -23.15 -28.31 -26.80
C ARG A 758 -24.30 -27.83 -25.89
N ALA A 759 -24.26 -26.52 -25.65
CA ALA A 759 -25.33 -25.54 -25.40
C ALA A 759 -26.82 -25.95 -25.42
N LEU A 760 -27.64 -25.27 -24.60
CA LEU A 760 -28.79 -24.47 -25.07
C LEU A 760 -29.42 -23.58 -23.96
N GLY A 761 -29.60 -22.28 -24.25
CA GLY A 761 -30.62 -21.40 -23.63
C GLY A 761 -30.31 -20.78 -22.25
N TRP A 762 -30.93 -19.66 -21.84
CA TRP A 762 -31.83 -18.75 -22.61
C TRP A 762 -32.04 -17.41 -21.85
N SER A 763 -31.59 -16.26 -22.37
CA SER A 763 -32.03 -14.89 -21.95
C SER A 763 -31.43 -13.73 -22.76
N LYS A 764 -32.09 -12.56 -22.69
CA LYS A 764 -31.58 -11.17 -22.86
C LYS A 764 -32.40 -10.26 -21.92
N PRO A 765 -31.95 -9.03 -21.61
CA PRO A 765 -32.59 -7.85 -22.23
C PRO A 765 -31.57 -7.07 -23.08
N ALA A 766 -31.82 -6.76 -24.35
CA ALA A 766 -32.85 -5.86 -24.91
C ALA A 766 -32.33 -4.42 -25.01
N SER A 767 -31.78 -4.10 -26.19
CA SER A 767 -31.24 -2.79 -26.58
C SER A 767 -32.30 -1.95 -27.31
N SER A 768 -32.31 -0.64 -27.06
CA SER A 768 -33.00 0.34 -27.90
C SER A 768 -31.98 1.20 -28.64
N SER A 769 -31.94 1.08 -29.97
CA SER A 769 -31.12 1.92 -30.85
C SER A 769 -31.87 3.16 -31.32
N SER A 770 -31.17 4.27 -31.49
CA SER A 770 -31.62 5.44 -32.24
C SER A 770 -30.42 6.10 -32.93
N SER A 771 -30.63 6.60 -34.15
CA SER A 771 -29.56 6.89 -35.11
C SER A 771 -29.57 8.34 -35.59
N GLY A 772 -28.39 8.91 -35.87
CA GLY A 772 -28.24 9.92 -36.93
C GLY A 772 -27.32 11.12 -36.65
N ALA A 773 -26.66 11.54 -37.74
CA ALA A 773 -26.06 12.85 -38.02
C ALA A 773 -24.77 13.30 -37.29
N ASP A 774 -23.65 13.12 -38.00
CA ASP A 774 -22.84 14.20 -38.61
C ASP A 774 -21.88 15.08 -37.75
N GLY A 775 -20.77 15.49 -38.39
CA GLY A 775 -20.02 16.71 -38.05
C GLY A 775 -18.81 16.65 -37.11
N GLY A 776 -17.61 16.42 -37.66
CA GLY A 776 -16.36 17.07 -37.20
C GLY A 776 -15.34 16.26 -36.39
N GLU A 777 -14.06 16.39 -36.74
CA GLU A 777 -12.92 15.95 -35.93
C GLU A 777 -12.55 17.02 -34.88
N GLU A 778 -12.90 16.82 -33.61
CA GLU A 778 -12.29 17.59 -32.52
C GLU A 778 -10.96 16.96 -32.08
N LYS A 779 -9.88 17.74 -32.10
CA LYS A 779 -8.63 17.40 -31.40
C LYS A 779 -8.86 17.38 -29.88
N PRO A 780 -8.11 16.55 -29.12
CA PRO A 780 -8.21 16.53 -27.65
C PRO A 780 -7.89 17.91 -27.07
N LYS A 781 -8.74 18.35 -26.14
CA LYS A 781 -8.71 19.70 -25.55
C LYS A 781 -7.66 19.84 -24.47
N SER A 782 -7.11 21.05 -24.34
CA SER A 782 -6.01 21.33 -23.41
C SER A 782 -6.43 21.20 -21.94
N ASN A 783 -5.50 20.80 -21.08
CA ASN A 783 -5.67 20.79 -19.62
C ASN A 783 -6.11 22.17 -19.06
N GLU A 784 -5.79 23.27 -19.75
CA GLU A 784 -6.23 24.61 -19.35
C GLU A 784 -7.71 24.88 -19.67
N GLU A 785 -8.25 24.30 -20.74
CA GLU A 785 -9.67 24.37 -21.07
C GLU A 785 -10.50 23.51 -20.12
N LEU A 786 -9.98 22.33 -19.75
CA LEU A 786 -10.59 21.47 -18.72
C LEU A 786 -10.68 22.18 -17.36
N ARG A 787 -9.65 22.95 -16.97
CA ARG A 787 -9.72 23.83 -15.78
C ARG A 787 -10.82 24.89 -15.89
N LYS A 788 -10.96 25.55 -17.05
CA LYS A 788 -12.01 26.58 -17.27
C LYS A 788 -13.42 25.99 -17.28
N LEU A 789 -13.60 24.76 -17.75
CA LEU A 789 -14.87 24.02 -17.70
C LEU A 789 -15.27 23.60 -16.28
N LEU A 790 -14.32 23.27 -15.42
CA LEU A 790 -14.58 22.89 -14.02
C LEU A 790 -14.92 24.10 -13.12
N LEU A 791 -14.41 25.30 -13.44
CA LEU A 791 -14.64 26.51 -12.65
C LEU A 791 -15.96 27.24 -12.95
N ASN A 792 -16.61 26.96 -14.09
CA ASN A 792 -17.84 27.63 -14.53
C ASN A 792 -19.14 26.83 -14.25
N LYS A 793 -19.25 26.22 -13.06
CA LYS A 793 -20.50 25.67 -12.55
C LYS A 793 -20.79 26.12 -11.10
N THR A 794 -21.56 27.20 -11.02
CA THR A 794 -22.29 27.68 -9.84
C THR A 794 -23.74 27.91 -10.23
#